data_AF-A0A9Q0J0N3-F1
#
_entry.id   AF-A0A9Q0J0N3-F1
#
_cell.length_a   1.000
_cell.length_b   1.000
_cell.length_c   1.000
_cell.angle_alpha   90.00
_cell.angle_beta   90.00
_cell.angle_gamma   90.00
#
_symmetry.space_group_name_H-M   'P 1'
#
loop_
_entity.id
_entity.type
_entity.pdbx_description
1 polymer ?
#
loop_
_entity_poly.entity_id
_entity_poly.type
_entity_poly.pdbx_seq_one_letter_code
_entity_poly.pdbx_strand_id
1 'polypeptide(L)'
;MRIYLFNKNLDSHMALIINFLRANGLSESNIADVSTSMASLDKLEKNVEELKKTGFSPLNVKFVVGLKALDALSKSCWKKKFDAYKRCGWTEEECEGITDSAIENPFAVSYLTNTFGFTREYALGASKYLWFKSREQPESVINLLKRYGFSQADISKLVKRHPKVLGYSVEIISSKIEFLTSSGASPRDVVAILINNPQVLGRSLENHIIPVYNFIKDVVDSDEKVIAVLRRGRRDLFNHSADSDMRVGMNLLRDNGVPGSNIAFVLLWCPDVLRNPSSRLEQAVEELKEMGFNPSKKTFVTAMVVKIGQSESKWKKKIDVLKSWGWTEEEIFVMFKKCPSCMGYSEKKISAAMDNVVNKLGWGLSVIAKYPALIGLSLEKRIIPRDSVIQSLLSRGLIEKKSYLPKVFMLTDDIFLDKYVNCYECAGELLKLYWKERDESQSEGGNSAIENPFAVSYLTNTFGFTSEDALGASKYLRFKSREQPESVINLLKTYGFSQADISKLVKRYPKVLGFSVRMISSKIEFFTSRAASSRDVVAVLIKNPQVMGRSLENHIIPFYNFIKDMVDSDEKVIAVLKKFRRDLFNHSADSDMRVSMNLLRDSGVPESNIVFVLKQAVEELKEMGFNPSTRNFVEALRQSKWKKKIDVYKSWGWTEEEIFVMFKKYPRCMACSEKKISAAMDFVVNNLGWGLSVIAKYPVLFGLNLEKRIIPRDSVIQSLLSRGLIEKKSYTPRVFKLTDETFLDKYVNCFECADDLLKLYWKER
;
A
#
# COMPACT_ATOMS: atom_id res chain seq x y z
N MET A 1 -39.25 8.99 54.42
CA MET A 1 -37.94 9.60 54.07
C MET A 1 -38.05 11.00 53.46
N ARG A 2 -38.88 11.26 52.42
CA ARG A 2 -39.17 12.65 51.97
C ARG A 2 -40.01 13.50 52.95
N ILE A 3 -40.69 12.87 53.92
CA ILE A 3 -41.43 13.54 55.03
C ILE A 3 -40.57 13.69 56.31
N TYR A 4 -39.38 13.07 56.37
CA TYR A 4 -38.47 13.19 57.53
C TYR A 4 -37.42 14.30 57.35
N LEU A 5 -37.23 14.80 56.13
CA LEU A 5 -36.30 15.89 55.80
C LEU A 5 -36.96 17.27 55.71
N PHE A 6 -38.28 17.35 55.93
CA PHE A 6 -39.05 18.60 55.85
C PHE A 6 -39.34 19.23 57.22
N ASN A 7 -38.85 18.66 58.33
CA ASN A 7 -39.30 19.05 59.67
C ASN A 7 -38.24 19.07 60.79
N LYS A 8 -36.99 19.37 60.45
CA LYS A 8 -36.05 19.98 61.42
C LYS A 8 -35.33 21.13 60.74
N ASN A 9 -35.94 22.30 60.90
CA ASN A 9 -35.36 23.63 60.98
C ASN A 9 -33.97 23.74 60.34
N LEU A 10 -33.91 24.30 59.12
CA LEU A 10 -32.64 24.63 58.46
C LEU A 10 -31.72 25.37 59.45
N ASP A 11 -32.30 26.21 60.31
CA ASP A 11 -31.62 26.93 61.38
C ASP A 11 -31.02 26.02 62.45
N SER A 12 -31.60 24.85 62.76
CA SER A 12 -31.04 23.91 63.74
C SER A 12 -29.86 23.11 63.18
N HIS A 13 -29.90 22.70 61.90
CA HIS A 13 -28.74 22.07 61.26
C HIS A 13 -27.62 23.08 61.02
N MET A 14 -27.97 24.31 60.62
CA MET A 14 -26.99 25.38 60.47
C MET A 14 -26.39 25.78 61.82
N ALA A 15 -27.18 25.85 62.90
CA ALA A 15 -26.67 26.06 64.25
C ALA A 15 -25.73 24.93 64.70
N LEU A 16 -26.03 23.66 64.38
CA LEU A 16 -25.15 22.53 64.67
C LEU A 16 -23.84 22.58 63.85
N ILE A 17 -23.91 22.90 62.57
CA ILE A 17 -22.73 23.11 61.70
C ILE A 17 -21.88 24.27 62.23
N ILE A 18 -22.49 25.41 62.54
CA ILE A 18 -21.83 26.60 63.08
C ILE A 18 -21.17 26.27 64.43
N ASN A 19 -21.87 25.59 65.34
CA ASN A 19 -21.32 25.19 66.63
C ASN A 19 -20.20 24.15 66.49
N PHE A 20 -20.32 23.20 65.57
CA PHE A 20 -19.26 22.25 65.26
C PHE A 20 -18.02 22.95 64.69
N LEU A 21 -18.18 23.87 63.75
CA LEU A 21 -17.06 24.64 63.17
C LEU A 21 -16.39 25.55 64.21
N ARG A 22 -17.16 26.18 65.11
CA ARG A 22 -16.63 26.92 66.28
C ARG A 22 -15.84 26.02 67.22
N ALA A 23 -16.40 24.86 67.59
CA ALA A 23 -15.74 23.89 68.47
C ALA A 23 -14.42 23.36 67.87
N ASN A 24 -14.28 23.43 66.55
CA ASN A 24 -13.06 23.09 65.84
C ASN A 24 -12.11 24.27 65.64
N GLY A 25 -12.46 25.50 66.05
CA GLY A 25 -11.58 26.67 66.05
C GLY A 25 -11.68 27.58 64.83
N LEU A 26 -12.77 27.56 64.04
CA LEU A 26 -12.95 28.49 62.92
C LEU A 26 -13.50 29.85 63.39
N SER A 27 -13.07 30.96 62.75
CA SER A 27 -13.60 32.31 63.00
C SER A 27 -14.99 32.52 62.37
N GLU A 28 -15.79 33.44 62.93
CA GLU A 28 -17.16 33.73 62.43
C GLU A 28 -17.22 34.11 60.95
N SER A 29 -16.22 34.86 60.45
CA SER A 29 -16.11 35.22 59.02
C SER A 29 -15.96 33.98 58.12
N ASN A 30 -15.15 33.02 58.56
CA ASN A 30 -14.86 31.80 57.82
C ASN A 30 -16.01 30.79 57.93
N ILE A 31 -16.74 30.80 59.04
CA ILE A 31 -17.92 29.96 59.25
C ILE A 31 -19.04 30.36 58.28
N ALA A 32 -19.27 31.66 58.06
CA ALA A 32 -20.26 32.15 57.09
C ALA A 32 -19.98 31.64 55.67
N ASP A 33 -18.69 31.59 55.29
CA ASP A 33 -18.22 31.14 53.99
C ASP A 33 -18.35 29.62 53.74
N VAL A 34 -18.28 28.80 54.78
CA VAL A 34 -18.45 27.33 54.70
C VAL A 34 -19.93 26.96 54.72
N SER A 35 -20.71 27.66 55.53
CA SER A 35 -22.13 27.42 55.80
C SER A 35 -23.01 27.51 54.54
N THR A 36 -22.62 28.28 53.53
CA THR A 36 -23.36 28.46 52.27
C THR A 36 -23.18 27.33 51.26
N SER A 37 -22.21 26.42 51.45
CA SER A 37 -21.76 25.50 50.40
C SER A 37 -21.99 24.00 50.67
N MET A 38 -22.44 23.59 51.87
CA MET A 38 -22.44 22.18 52.26
C MET A 38 -23.83 21.58 52.51
N ALA A 39 -24.07 20.39 51.95
CA ALA A 39 -25.40 19.77 51.91
C ALA A 39 -25.74 18.83 53.09
N SER A 40 -24.76 18.34 53.88
CA SER A 40 -25.01 17.51 55.08
C SER A 40 -23.87 17.52 56.11
N LEU A 41 -24.21 17.34 57.40
CA LEU A 41 -23.26 17.34 58.54
C LEU A 41 -22.26 16.17 58.49
N ASP A 42 -22.75 14.94 58.25
CA ASP A 42 -21.89 13.74 58.21
C ASP A 42 -20.76 13.82 57.16
N LYS A 43 -21.04 14.47 56.02
CA LYS A 43 -20.07 14.67 54.95
C LYS A 43 -19.02 15.72 55.35
N LEU A 44 -19.45 16.78 56.04
CA LEU A 44 -18.56 17.82 56.57
C LEU A 44 -17.62 17.25 57.64
N GLU A 45 -18.14 16.49 58.60
CA GLU A 45 -17.33 15.87 59.66
C GLU A 45 -16.21 14.99 59.08
N LYS A 46 -16.55 14.16 58.09
CA LYS A 46 -15.58 13.29 57.41
C LYS A 46 -14.50 14.09 56.67
N ASN A 47 -14.86 15.18 56.01
CA ASN A 47 -13.91 16.03 55.29
C ASN A 47 -13.01 16.82 56.27
N VAL A 48 -13.57 17.28 57.39
CA VAL A 48 -12.84 17.95 58.48
C VAL A 48 -11.80 17.02 59.11
N GLU A 49 -12.18 15.79 59.46
CA GLU A 49 -11.23 14.82 59.99
C GLU A 49 -10.10 14.50 59.01
N GLU A 50 -10.41 14.41 57.72
CA GLU A 50 -9.41 14.06 56.70
C GLU A 50 -8.40 15.19 56.50
N LEU A 51 -8.85 16.45 56.52
CA LEU A 51 -7.96 17.61 56.45
C LEU A 51 -7.07 17.75 57.69
N LYS A 52 -7.62 17.42 58.88
CA LYS A 52 -6.83 17.38 60.11
C LYS A 52 -5.73 16.31 60.04
N LYS A 53 -6.03 15.14 59.49
CA LYS A 53 -5.05 14.06 59.25
C LYS A 53 -3.93 14.49 58.28
N THR A 54 -4.18 15.48 57.43
CA THR A 54 -3.18 16.07 56.54
C THR A 54 -2.44 17.28 57.14
N GLY A 55 -2.63 17.57 58.43
CA GLY A 55 -1.87 18.60 59.16
C GLY A 55 -2.41 20.03 59.06
N PHE A 56 -3.57 20.25 58.42
CA PHE A 56 -4.16 21.59 58.34
C PHE A 56 -4.82 21.99 59.66
N SER A 57 -4.42 23.15 60.19
CA SER A 57 -5.06 23.75 61.36
C SER A 57 -6.40 24.39 60.99
N PRO A 58 -7.49 24.08 61.71
CA PRO A 58 -8.80 24.69 61.48
C PRO A 58 -8.84 26.22 61.61
N LEU A 59 -7.84 26.81 62.27
CA LEU A 59 -7.70 28.24 62.50
C LEU A 59 -7.16 29.00 61.25
N ASN A 60 -6.73 28.30 60.20
CA ASN A 60 -6.12 28.89 59.01
C ASN A 60 -7.10 28.90 57.81
N VAL A 61 -7.08 29.97 57.01
CA VAL A 61 -7.78 30.10 55.72
C VAL A 61 -7.53 28.89 54.79
N LYS A 62 -6.34 28.28 54.85
CA LYS A 62 -5.98 27.04 54.12
C LYS A 62 -6.91 25.86 54.43
N PHE A 63 -7.43 25.74 55.66
CA PHE A 63 -8.37 24.69 56.06
C PHE A 63 -9.75 24.88 55.42
N VAL A 64 -10.21 26.14 55.34
CA VAL A 64 -11.48 26.53 54.72
C VAL A 64 -11.45 26.29 53.21
N VAL A 65 -10.35 26.67 52.55
CA VAL A 65 -10.14 26.41 51.12
C VAL A 65 -10.05 24.91 50.84
N GLY A 66 -9.33 24.15 51.69
CA GLY A 66 -9.24 22.70 51.60
C GLY A 66 -10.60 22.00 51.75
N LEU A 67 -11.46 22.49 52.65
CA LEU A 67 -12.82 21.95 52.84
C LEU A 67 -13.69 22.16 51.59
N LYS A 68 -13.67 23.37 51.02
CA LYS A 68 -14.40 23.68 49.79
C LYS A 68 -13.91 22.86 48.60
N ALA A 69 -12.60 22.64 48.49
CA ALA A 69 -11.99 21.84 47.42
C ALA A 69 -12.31 20.34 47.54
N LEU A 70 -12.32 19.77 48.75
CA LEU A 70 -12.72 18.38 48.99
C LEU A 70 -14.22 18.14 48.78
N ASP A 71 -15.06 19.15 48.97
CA ASP A 71 -16.48 19.05 48.67
C ASP A 71 -16.77 19.07 47.15
N ALA A 72 -15.99 19.86 46.40
CA ALA A 72 -16.08 19.99 44.95
C ALA A 72 -15.42 18.84 44.15
N LEU A 73 -14.54 18.04 44.77
CA LEU A 73 -13.79 16.96 44.11
C LEU A 73 -14.08 15.60 44.75
N SER A 74 -14.14 14.52 43.97
CA SER A 74 -14.15 13.17 44.56
C SER A 74 -12.81 12.89 45.24
N LYS A 75 -12.82 12.23 46.41
CA LYS A 75 -11.61 11.93 47.23
C LYS A 75 -10.43 11.36 46.42
N SER A 76 -10.71 10.58 45.39
CA SER A 76 -9.70 9.95 44.53
C SER A 76 -8.92 10.92 43.63
N CYS A 77 -9.50 12.08 43.32
CA CYS A 77 -8.98 13.03 42.34
C CYS A 77 -7.96 14.00 42.96
N TRP A 78 -8.18 14.40 44.22
CA TRP A 78 -7.33 15.35 44.94
C TRP A 78 -5.94 14.77 45.25
N LYS A 79 -5.89 13.57 45.83
CA LYS A 79 -4.63 12.88 46.19
C LYS A 79 -3.72 12.66 44.98
N LYS A 80 -4.29 12.25 43.84
CA LYS A 80 -3.56 12.07 42.57
C LYS A 80 -2.95 13.36 42.03
N LYS A 81 -3.63 14.50 42.23
CA LYS A 81 -3.17 15.82 41.77
C LYS A 81 -2.03 16.33 42.65
N PHE A 82 -2.14 16.18 43.96
CA PHE A 82 -1.09 16.55 44.93
C PHE A 82 0.19 15.69 44.76
N ASP A 83 0.04 14.38 44.58
CA ASP A 83 1.17 13.47 44.32
C ASP A 83 1.88 13.78 42.99
N ALA A 84 1.18 14.39 42.02
CA ALA A 84 1.79 14.83 40.77
C ALA A 84 2.62 16.11 40.96
N TYR A 85 2.20 17.03 41.84
CA TYR A 85 2.96 18.24 42.15
C TYR A 85 4.25 17.94 42.94
N LYS A 86 4.20 17.06 43.95
CA LYS A 86 5.41 16.60 44.67
C LYS A 86 6.41 15.89 43.74
N ARG A 87 5.93 15.09 42.77
CA ARG A 87 6.78 14.41 41.77
C ARG A 87 7.49 15.37 40.81
N CYS A 88 6.98 16.59 40.65
CA CYS A 88 7.59 17.64 39.84
C CYS A 88 8.54 18.55 40.64
N GLY A 89 8.89 18.18 41.88
CA GLY A 89 9.86 18.90 42.71
C GLY A 89 9.33 20.12 43.45
N TRP A 90 8.00 20.24 43.62
CA TRP A 90 7.39 21.37 44.34
C TRP A 90 7.40 21.14 45.85
N THR A 91 7.80 22.16 46.61
CA THR A 91 7.70 22.16 48.08
C THR A 91 6.29 22.57 48.54
N GLU A 92 5.94 22.30 49.80
CA GLU A 92 4.65 22.70 50.38
C GLU A 92 4.43 24.21 50.33
N GLU A 93 5.45 25.04 50.60
CA GLU A 93 5.41 26.50 50.47
C GLU A 93 5.17 26.99 49.04
N GLU A 94 5.66 26.29 48.02
CA GLU A 94 5.49 26.68 46.62
C GLU A 94 4.08 26.39 46.08
N CYS A 95 3.38 25.44 46.69
CA CYS A 95 1.98 25.15 46.39
C CYS A 95 1.03 26.19 47.03
N GLU A 96 1.50 26.92 48.05
CA GLU A 96 0.73 27.94 48.79
C GLU A 96 0.61 29.27 48.04
N GLY A 97 1.49 29.54 47.06
CA GLY A 97 1.46 30.77 46.25
C GLY A 97 0.52 30.74 45.04
N ILE A 98 -0.19 29.64 44.80
CA ILE A 98 -1.11 29.49 43.66
C ILE A 98 -2.48 30.09 44.04
N THR A 99 -2.63 31.41 43.89
CA THR A 99 -3.95 32.06 43.86
C THR A 99 -4.56 31.91 42.46
N ASP A 100 -5.89 32.01 42.33
CA ASP A 100 -6.60 31.94 41.03
C ASP A 100 -6.10 32.96 39.98
N SER A 101 -5.31 33.96 40.40
CA SER A 101 -4.62 34.93 39.54
C SER A 101 -3.27 34.47 38.97
N ALA A 102 -2.72 33.32 39.39
CA ALA A 102 -1.40 32.80 38.98
C ALA A 102 -1.48 31.64 37.96
N ILE A 103 -2.42 31.72 37.00
CA ILE A 103 -2.61 30.70 35.95
C ILE A 103 -1.59 30.83 34.80
N GLU A 104 -0.82 31.92 34.75
CA GLU A 104 0.18 32.18 33.72
C GLU A 104 1.58 31.85 34.24
N ASN A 105 2.26 30.89 33.59
CA ASN A 105 3.70 30.66 33.81
C ASN A 105 4.47 31.52 32.80
N PRO A 106 4.97 32.72 33.18
CA PRO A 106 5.51 33.68 32.21
C PRO A 106 6.76 33.14 31.50
N PHE A 107 7.53 32.30 32.21
CA PHE A 107 8.68 31.60 31.67
C PHE A 107 8.26 30.62 30.56
N ALA A 108 7.24 29.79 30.79
CA ALA A 108 6.73 28.87 29.78
C ALA A 108 6.18 29.62 28.55
N VAL A 109 5.52 30.77 28.73
CA VAL A 109 5.05 31.60 27.62
C VAL A 109 6.22 32.12 26.78
N SER A 110 7.24 32.68 27.45
CA SER A 110 8.46 33.17 26.79
C SER A 110 9.19 32.03 26.05
N TYR A 111 9.32 30.87 26.70
CA TYR A 111 9.97 29.69 26.13
C TYR A 111 9.25 29.20 24.87
N LEU A 112 7.91 29.06 24.92
CA LEU A 112 7.12 28.61 23.77
C LEU A 112 7.18 29.59 22.60
N THR A 113 7.17 30.89 22.88
CA THR A 113 7.24 31.94 21.85
C THR A 113 8.61 31.94 21.19
N ASN A 114 9.69 31.98 21.99
CA ASN A 114 11.05 32.14 21.50
C ASN A 114 11.60 30.86 20.86
N THR A 115 11.23 29.67 21.36
CA THR A 115 11.82 28.39 20.92
C THR A 115 11.03 27.76 19.77
N PHE A 116 9.70 27.88 19.77
CA PHE A 116 8.84 27.25 18.77
C PHE A 116 8.18 28.24 17.80
N GLY A 117 8.33 29.55 18.02
CA GLY A 117 7.69 30.58 17.20
C GLY A 117 6.16 30.57 17.33
N PHE A 118 5.62 30.11 18.46
CA PHE A 118 4.17 30.12 18.68
C PHE A 118 3.68 31.53 18.99
N THR A 119 2.42 31.81 18.62
CA THR A 119 1.79 33.10 18.96
C THR A 119 1.68 33.26 20.47
N ARG A 120 1.80 34.50 20.95
CA ARG A 120 1.68 34.85 22.37
C ARG A 120 0.37 34.31 22.97
N GLU A 121 -0.73 34.44 22.25
CA GLU A 121 -2.06 33.94 22.64
C GLU A 121 -2.08 32.43 22.87
N TYR A 122 -1.52 31.66 21.91
CA TYR A 122 -1.41 30.21 22.06
C TYR A 122 -0.50 29.85 23.23
N ALA A 123 0.65 30.52 23.34
CA ALA A 123 1.63 30.28 24.40
C ALA A 123 1.04 30.54 25.79
N LEU A 124 0.23 31.59 25.94
CA LEU A 124 -0.54 31.86 27.17
C LEU A 124 -1.49 30.71 27.49
N GLY A 125 -2.30 30.27 26.53
CA GLY A 125 -3.22 29.15 26.71
C GLY A 125 -2.52 27.82 27.05
N ALA A 126 -1.37 27.55 26.42
CA ALA A 126 -0.58 26.36 26.66
C ALA A 126 0.17 26.39 28.00
N SER A 127 0.62 27.57 28.45
CA SER A 127 1.37 27.75 29.70
C SER A 127 0.61 27.29 30.94
N LYS A 128 -0.72 27.33 30.90
CA LYS A 128 -1.63 26.83 31.96
C LYS A 128 -1.43 25.34 32.27
N TYR A 129 -0.79 24.61 31.37
CA TYR A 129 -0.52 23.18 31.50
C TYR A 129 0.97 22.87 31.70
N LEU A 130 1.82 23.89 31.82
CA LEU A 130 3.27 23.79 31.87
C LEU A 130 3.81 24.39 33.16
N TRP A 131 4.48 23.55 33.95
CA TRP A 131 4.88 23.89 35.32
C TRP A 131 6.40 23.87 35.53
N PHE A 132 7.19 23.98 34.46
CA PHE A 132 8.66 24.07 34.56
C PHE A 132 9.12 25.53 34.80
N LYS A 133 10.16 25.68 35.62
CA LYS A 133 10.73 26.98 36.04
C LYS A 133 12.04 27.33 35.31
N SER A 134 12.70 26.36 34.66
CA SER A 134 13.96 26.52 33.93
C SER A 134 13.90 25.87 32.53
N ARG A 135 14.93 26.12 31.70
CA ARG A 135 15.05 25.50 30.37
C ARG A 135 15.47 24.03 30.44
N GLU A 136 16.01 23.56 31.56
CA GLU A 136 16.66 22.24 31.65
C GLU A 136 15.68 21.11 31.37
N GLN A 137 14.51 21.12 32.03
CA GLN A 137 13.46 20.12 31.84
C GLN A 137 12.96 20.05 30.39
N PRO A 138 12.44 21.12 29.77
CA PRO A 138 11.96 21.04 28.39
C PRO A 138 13.07 20.72 27.37
N GLU A 139 14.31 21.19 27.58
CA GLU A 139 15.43 20.87 26.69
C GLU A 139 15.86 19.40 26.82
N SER A 140 15.84 18.81 28.02
CA SER A 140 16.13 17.39 28.22
C SER A 140 15.14 16.50 27.43
N VAL A 141 13.85 16.85 27.44
CA VAL A 141 12.81 16.18 26.66
C VAL A 141 13.02 16.36 25.16
N ILE A 142 13.32 17.59 24.71
CA ILE A 142 13.58 17.87 23.29
C ILE A 142 14.78 17.07 22.78
N ASN A 143 15.87 17.03 23.56
CA ASN A 143 17.07 16.27 23.21
C ASN A 143 16.82 14.77 23.17
N LEU A 144 16.02 14.23 24.10
CA LEU A 144 15.56 12.84 24.05
C LEU A 144 14.79 12.54 22.77
N LEU A 145 13.78 13.37 22.44
CA LEU A 145 12.97 13.19 21.23
C LEU A 145 13.84 13.25 19.96
N LYS A 146 14.81 14.16 19.90
CA LYS A 146 15.79 14.21 18.79
C LYS A 146 16.60 12.93 18.67
N ARG A 147 17.06 12.34 19.78
CA ARG A 147 17.78 11.05 19.79
C ARG A 147 16.93 9.91 19.21
N TYR A 148 15.62 9.94 19.42
CA TYR A 148 14.68 8.97 18.86
C TYR A 148 14.19 9.31 17.44
N GLY A 149 14.80 10.30 16.78
CA GLY A 149 14.57 10.61 15.37
C GLY A 149 13.45 11.61 15.08
N PHE A 150 12.96 12.35 16.07
CA PHE A 150 12.01 13.44 15.84
C PHE A 150 12.73 14.64 15.21
N SER A 151 12.19 15.16 14.10
CA SER A 151 12.67 16.43 13.53
C SER A 151 12.17 17.64 14.35
N GLN A 152 12.78 18.81 14.15
CA GLN A 152 12.31 20.04 14.81
C GLN A 152 10.84 20.36 14.47
N ALA A 153 10.41 20.07 13.24
CA ALA A 153 9.03 20.23 12.82
C ALA A 153 8.08 19.25 13.52
N ASP A 154 8.53 18.00 13.74
CA ASP A 154 7.78 16.98 14.47
C ASP A 154 7.59 17.37 15.94
N ILE A 155 8.67 17.84 16.59
CA ILE A 155 8.63 18.29 17.99
C ILE A 155 7.70 19.50 18.11
N SER A 156 7.82 20.49 17.22
CA SER A 156 6.92 21.65 17.21
C SER A 156 5.45 21.22 17.06
N LYS A 157 5.16 20.28 16.15
CA LYS A 157 3.81 19.73 15.97
C LYS A 157 3.30 18.97 17.20
N LEU A 158 4.18 18.21 17.87
CA LEU A 158 3.88 17.47 19.09
C LEU A 158 3.54 18.42 20.24
N VAL A 159 4.40 19.40 20.51
CA VAL A 159 4.20 20.42 21.55
C VAL A 159 2.93 21.22 21.27
N LYS A 160 2.68 21.59 20.01
CA LYS A 160 1.45 22.31 19.63
C LYS A 160 0.18 21.52 19.93
N ARG A 161 0.23 20.19 19.85
CA ARG A 161 -0.90 19.30 20.14
C ARG A 161 -1.02 18.93 21.61
N HIS A 162 0.10 18.83 22.31
CA HIS A 162 0.16 18.39 23.71
C HIS A 162 1.29 19.08 24.45
N PRO A 163 1.09 20.35 24.90
CA PRO A 163 2.13 21.13 25.56
C PRO A 163 2.76 20.41 26.75
N LYS A 164 1.95 19.68 27.52
CA LYS A 164 2.36 18.89 28.71
C LYS A 164 3.54 17.95 28.47
N VAL A 165 3.81 17.57 27.21
CA VAL A 165 4.98 16.76 26.86
C VAL A 165 6.30 17.34 27.39
N LEU A 166 6.43 18.66 27.40
CA LEU A 166 7.63 19.36 27.87
C LEU A 166 7.86 19.24 29.38
N GLY A 167 6.82 18.87 30.15
CA GLY A 167 6.89 18.68 31.59
C GLY A 167 7.05 17.23 32.03
N TYR A 168 7.09 16.26 31.11
CA TYR A 168 7.28 14.85 31.47
C TYR A 168 8.76 14.52 31.67
N SER A 169 9.05 13.62 32.62
CA SER A 169 10.42 13.14 32.83
C SER A 169 10.91 12.32 31.63
N VAL A 170 12.23 12.29 31.46
CA VAL A 170 12.90 11.58 30.38
C VAL A 170 12.64 10.06 30.48
N GLU A 171 12.58 9.53 31.69
CA GLU A 171 12.31 8.11 31.98
C GLU A 171 10.88 7.73 31.61
N ILE A 172 9.92 8.63 31.90
CA ILE A 172 8.52 8.43 31.51
C ILE A 172 8.45 8.37 30.00
N ILE A 173 9.06 9.26 29.23
CA ILE A 173 8.96 9.21 27.76
C ILE A 173 9.70 7.98 27.20
N SER A 174 10.90 7.70 27.72
CA SER A 174 11.75 6.59 27.24
C SER A 174 11.05 5.25 27.39
N SER A 175 10.45 4.95 28.54
CA SER A 175 9.73 3.68 28.76
C SER A 175 8.62 3.40 27.73
N LYS A 176 7.94 4.43 27.23
CA LYS A 176 6.85 4.26 26.23
C LYS A 176 7.43 4.08 24.83
N ILE A 177 8.50 4.79 24.52
CA ILE A 177 9.21 4.63 23.24
C ILE A 177 9.86 3.24 23.16
N GLU A 178 10.50 2.80 24.23
CA GLU A 178 11.12 1.48 24.35
C GLU A 178 10.09 0.37 24.19
N PHE A 179 8.93 0.48 24.87
CA PHE A 179 7.83 -0.48 24.69
C PHE A 179 7.34 -0.56 23.24
N LEU A 180 7.12 0.57 22.57
CA LEU A 180 6.71 0.58 21.16
C LEU A 180 7.79 -0.04 20.27
N THR A 181 9.06 0.24 20.55
CA THR A 181 10.21 -0.27 19.79
C THR A 181 10.36 -1.79 19.99
N SER A 182 10.27 -2.29 21.23
CA SER A 182 10.31 -3.72 21.54
C SER A 182 9.13 -4.48 20.94
N SER A 183 8.01 -3.78 20.71
CA SER A 183 6.82 -4.30 20.05
C SER A 183 6.88 -4.23 18.51
N GLY A 184 8.06 -3.93 17.93
CA GLY A 184 8.30 -3.94 16.49
C GLY A 184 8.02 -2.63 15.75
N ALA A 185 7.76 -1.52 16.45
CA ALA A 185 7.58 -0.22 15.80
C ALA A 185 8.93 0.32 15.25
N SER A 186 8.95 0.74 13.99
CA SER A 186 10.12 1.46 13.46
C SER A 186 10.23 2.86 14.09
N PRO A 187 11.40 3.53 14.04
CA PRO A 187 11.53 4.91 14.52
C PRO A 187 10.51 5.86 13.88
N ARG A 188 10.15 5.63 12.61
CA ARG A 188 9.11 6.42 11.92
C ARG A 188 7.72 6.14 12.48
N ASP A 189 7.43 4.90 12.86
CA ASP A 189 6.15 4.53 13.47
C ASP A 189 6.02 5.15 14.86
N VAL A 190 7.07 5.11 15.67
CA VAL A 190 7.10 5.77 17.00
C VAL A 190 6.81 7.25 16.86
N VAL A 191 7.50 7.95 15.96
CA VAL A 191 7.26 9.39 15.70
C VAL A 191 5.81 9.62 15.28
N ALA A 192 5.29 8.84 14.33
CA ALA A 192 3.93 8.99 13.85
C ALA A 192 2.87 8.72 14.94
N ILE A 193 3.06 7.68 15.75
CA ILE A 193 2.17 7.29 16.85
C ILE A 193 2.11 8.40 17.90
N LEU A 194 3.26 8.91 18.35
CA LEU A 194 3.30 9.92 19.40
C LEU A 194 2.77 11.29 18.92
N ILE A 195 2.98 11.66 17.65
CA ILE A 195 2.40 12.89 17.08
C ILE A 195 0.88 12.79 16.93
N ASN A 196 0.37 11.62 16.56
CA ASN A 196 -1.06 11.40 16.36
C ASN A 196 -1.81 11.18 17.68
N ASN A 197 -1.17 10.55 18.66
CA ASN A 197 -1.74 10.16 19.95
C ASN A 197 -0.88 10.63 21.14
N PRO A 198 -0.61 11.94 21.29
CA PRO A 198 0.33 12.42 22.29
C PRO A 198 -0.11 12.19 23.74
N GLN A 199 -1.41 11.97 23.96
CA GLN A 199 -1.96 11.63 25.28
C GLN A 199 -1.40 10.32 25.84
N VAL A 200 -0.91 9.42 24.99
CA VAL A 200 -0.31 8.14 25.41
C VAL A 200 0.86 8.38 26.37
N LEU A 201 1.61 9.48 26.21
CA LEU A 201 2.75 9.84 27.07
C LEU A 201 2.33 10.17 28.52
N GLY A 202 1.07 10.56 28.72
CA GLY A 202 0.50 10.84 30.04
C GLY A 202 -0.21 9.64 30.68
N ARG A 203 -0.21 8.46 30.04
CA ARG A 203 -0.88 7.24 30.55
C ARG A 203 0.12 6.28 31.19
N SER A 204 -0.37 5.45 32.11
CA SER A 204 0.42 4.35 32.69
C SER A 204 0.71 3.31 31.62
N LEU A 205 1.97 2.88 31.56
CA LEU A 205 2.40 1.86 30.62
C LEU A 205 1.74 0.52 30.93
N GLU A 206 1.81 0.12 32.20
CA GLU A 206 1.39 -1.17 32.74
C GLU A 206 -0.13 -1.27 32.84
N ASN A 207 -0.78 -0.23 33.39
CA ASN A 207 -2.21 -0.28 33.70
C ASN A 207 -3.11 0.23 32.55
N HIS A 208 -2.54 0.74 31.46
CA HIS A 208 -3.34 1.32 30.37
C HIS A 208 -2.81 0.99 28.98
N ILE A 209 -1.56 1.35 28.67
CA ILE A 209 -1.02 1.20 27.31
C ILE A 209 -0.92 -0.28 26.92
N ILE A 210 -0.32 -1.12 27.76
CA ILE A 210 -0.18 -2.56 27.53
C ILE A 210 -1.55 -3.26 27.41
N PRO A 211 -2.53 -3.03 28.31
CA PRO A 211 -3.87 -3.58 28.15
C PRO A 211 -4.56 -3.21 26.83
N VAL A 212 -4.49 -1.93 26.41
CA VAL A 212 -5.05 -1.51 25.10
C VAL A 212 -4.30 -2.17 23.95
N TYR A 213 -2.97 -2.26 24.03
CA TYR A 213 -2.15 -2.94 23.04
C TYR A 213 -2.56 -4.41 22.88
N ASN A 214 -2.66 -5.15 23.98
CA ASN A 214 -3.04 -6.56 24.00
C ASN A 214 -4.47 -6.77 23.50
N PHE A 215 -5.41 -5.91 23.90
CA PHE A 215 -6.77 -5.96 23.35
C PHE A 215 -6.78 -5.85 21.82
N ILE A 216 -6.04 -4.89 21.24
CA ILE A 216 -5.96 -4.77 19.78
C ILE A 216 -5.29 -6.00 19.17
N LYS A 217 -4.22 -6.50 19.81
CA LYS A 217 -3.48 -7.70 19.38
C LYS A 217 -4.39 -8.91 19.31
N ASP A 218 -5.24 -9.14 20.30
CA ASP A 218 -6.20 -10.24 20.34
C ASP A 218 -7.19 -10.20 19.16
N VAL A 219 -7.46 -9.02 18.60
CA VAL A 219 -8.41 -8.84 17.49
C VAL A 219 -7.74 -8.98 16.12
N VAL A 220 -6.52 -8.48 15.97
CA VAL A 220 -5.82 -8.44 14.66
C VAL A 220 -4.76 -9.53 14.48
N ASP A 221 -4.37 -10.18 15.57
CA ASP A 221 -3.43 -11.31 15.62
C ASP A 221 -2.08 -11.03 14.94
N SER A 222 -1.50 -9.85 15.22
CA SER A 222 -0.16 -9.46 14.75
C SER A 222 0.28 -8.14 15.38
N ASP A 223 1.49 -8.10 15.91
CA ASP A 223 2.11 -6.88 16.45
C ASP A 223 2.25 -5.80 15.37
N GLU A 224 2.61 -6.19 14.13
CA GLU A 224 2.74 -5.26 13.01
C GLU A 224 1.39 -4.59 12.68
N LYS A 225 0.29 -5.36 12.75
CA LYS A 225 -1.06 -4.81 12.56
C LYS A 225 -1.46 -3.92 13.72
N VAL A 226 -1.07 -4.23 14.96
CA VAL A 226 -1.30 -3.34 16.12
C VAL A 226 -0.59 -2.01 15.90
N ILE A 227 0.69 -2.01 15.53
CA ILE A 227 1.44 -0.78 15.20
C ILE A 227 0.73 0.00 14.07
N ALA A 228 0.23 -0.70 13.06
CA ALA A 228 -0.52 -0.10 11.97
C ALA A 228 -1.86 0.54 12.43
N VAL A 229 -2.54 -0.03 13.44
CA VAL A 229 -3.72 0.56 14.11
C VAL A 229 -3.29 1.80 14.89
N LEU A 230 -2.28 1.71 15.75
CA LEU A 230 -1.81 2.82 16.59
C LEU A 230 -1.35 4.03 15.77
N ARG A 231 -0.73 3.79 14.61
CA ARG A 231 -0.28 4.84 13.68
C ARG A 231 -1.44 5.58 13.02
N ARG A 232 -2.54 4.87 12.73
CA ARG A 232 -3.73 5.40 12.05
C ARG A 232 -4.77 5.96 13.00
N GLY A 233 -4.85 5.40 14.21
CA GLY A 233 -5.78 5.82 15.27
C GLY A 233 -5.65 7.31 15.47
N ARG A 234 -6.76 8.04 15.31
CA ARG A 234 -6.81 9.44 15.71
C ARG A 234 -7.09 9.50 17.21
N ARG A 235 -7.10 10.72 17.71
CA ARG A 235 -7.20 11.11 19.11
C ARG A 235 -8.02 10.11 19.94
N ASP A 236 -7.51 9.84 21.14
CA ASP A 236 -8.24 9.19 22.22
C ASP A 236 -8.33 7.65 22.18
N LEU A 237 -7.59 6.95 21.30
CA LEU A 237 -7.47 5.48 21.37
C LEU A 237 -6.99 4.99 22.75
N PHE A 238 -6.24 5.83 23.46
CA PHE A 238 -5.77 5.60 24.83
C PHE A 238 -6.56 6.43 25.87
N ASN A 239 -7.85 6.69 25.63
CA ASN A 239 -8.73 7.28 26.63
C ASN A 239 -9.35 6.19 27.52
N HIS A 240 -9.84 6.57 28.71
CA HIS A 240 -10.29 5.63 29.76
C HIS A 240 -11.50 4.77 29.39
N SER A 241 -12.24 5.10 28.32
CA SER A 241 -13.37 4.31 27.82
C SER A 241 -13.11 3.69 26.44
N ALA A 242 -11.95 3.92 25.83
CA ALA A 242 -11.76 3.61 24.42
C ALA A 242 -11.88 2.11 24.13
N ASP A 243 -11.37 1.27 25.03
CA ASP A 243 -11.46 -0.18 24.93
C ASP A 243 -12.89 -0.69 25.18
N SER A 244 -13.59 -0.15 26.19
CA SER A 244 -14.99 -0.51 26.43
C SER A 244 -15.90 -0.11 25.27
N ASP A 245 -15.72 1.10 24.74
CA ASP A 245 -16.51 1.64 23.63
C ASP A 245 -16.28 0.80 22.36
N MET A 246 -15.02 0.47 22.05
CA MET A 246 -14.68 -0.40 20.92
C MET A 246 -15.29 -1.79 21.09
N ARG A 247 -15.26 -2.39 22.29
CA ARG A 247 -15.87 -3.71 22.54
C ARG A 247 -17.38 -3.69 22.32
N VAL A 248 -18.06 -2.65 22.79
CA VAL A 248 -19.50 -2.46 22.56
C VAL A 248 -19.79 -2.37 21.05
N GLY A 249 -19.06 -1.52 20.33
CA GLY A 249 -19.22 -1.39 18.88
C GLY A 249 -18.94 -2.69 18.12
N MET A 250 -17.91 -3.43 18.53
CA MET A 250 -17.58 -4.73 17.93
C MET A 250 -18.66 -5.80 18.18
N ASN A 251 -19.23 -5.85 19.39
CA ASN A 251 -20.29 -6.79 19.72
C ASN A 251 -21.56 -6.47 18.92
N LEU A 252 -21.96 -5.20 18.86
CA LEU A 252 -23.08 -4.73 18.03
C LEU A 252 -22.92 -5.16 16.57
N LEU A 253 -21.73 -5.02 15.98
CA LEU A 253 -21.48 -5.48 14.62
C LEU A 253 -21.57 -7.01 14.48
N ARG A 254 -21.06 -7.75 15.47
CA ARG A 254 -21.13 -9.21 15.50
C ARG A 254 -22.59 -9.68 15.56
N ASP A 255 -23.39 -9.08 16.43
CA ASP A 255 -24.81 -9.37 16.62
C ASP A 255 -25.61 -9.06 15.33
N ASN A 256 -25.11 -8.13 14.52
CA ASN A 256 -25.67 -7.79 13.22
C ASN A 256 -25.10 -8.61 12.04
N GLY A 257 -24.35 -9.68 12.31
CA GLY A 257 -23.88 -10.63 11.31
C GLY A 257 -22.59 -10.21 10.60
N VAL A 258 -21.81 -9.26 11.15
CA VAL A 258 -20.51 -8.87 10.61
C VAL A 258 -19.43 -9.88 11.08
N PRO A 259 -18.69 -10.54 10.18
CA PRO A 259 -17.66 -11.51 10.53
C PRO A 259 -16.50 -10.86 11.29
N GLY A 260 -15.88 -11.60 12.21
CA GLY A 260 -14.71 -11.14 12.97
C GLY A 260 -13.57 -10.61 12.09
N SER A 261 -13.33 -11.23 10.93
CA SER A 261 -12.34 -10.76 9.96
C SER A 261 -12.65 -9.37 9.38
N ASN A 262 -13.94 -9.04 9.20
CA ASN A 262 -14.37 -7.72 8.73
C ASN A 262 -14.31 -6.69 9.86
N ILE A 263 -14.59 -7.10 11.11
CA ILE A 263 -14.42 -6.24 12.28
C ILE A 263 -12.94 -5.90 12.49
N ALA A 264 -12.05 -6.89 12.39
CA ALA A 264 -10.59 -6.68 12.43
C ALA A 264 -10.12 -5.74 11.31
N PHE A 265 -10.73 -5.83 10.12
CA PHE A 265 -10.48 -4.89 9.03
C PHE A 265 -10.92 -3.45 9.40
N VAL A 266 -12.09 -3.26 10.01
CA VAL A 266 -12.52 -1.93 10.49
C VAL A 266 -11.52 -1.37 11.50
N LEU A 267 -11.09 -2.19 12.46
CA LEU A 267 -10.11 -1.78 13.48
C LEU A 267 -8.77 -1.36 12.85
N LEU A 268 -8.29 -2.10 11.83
CA LEU A 268 -7.03 -1.82 11.13
C LEU A 268 -7.04 -0.49 10.37
N TRP A 269 -8.19 -0.11 9.80
CA TRP A 269 -8.29 1.04 8.88
C TRP A 269 -8.87 2.28 9.55
N CYS A 270 -9.89 2.13 10.39
CA CYS A 270 -10.67 3.21 10.99
C CYS A 270 -11.19 2.80 12.38
N PRO A 271 -10.29 2.69 13.39
CA PRO A 271 -10.68 2.26 14.74
C PRO A 271 -11.72 3.19 15.38
N ASP A 272 -11.74 4.47 15.00
CA ASP A 272 -12.69 5.48 15.49
C ASP A 272 -14.16 5.14 15.17
N VAL A 273 -14.41 4.33 14.12
CA VAL A 273 -15.77 3.91 13.76
C VAL A 273 -16.41 3.08 14.89
N LEU A 274 -15.63 2.20 15.52
CA LEU A 274 -16.11 1.33 16.60
C LEU A 274 -16.38 2.08 17.91
N ARG A 275 -15.92 3.33 18.01
CA ARG A 275 -16.10 4.20 19.19
C ARG A 275 -17.27 5.18 19.04
N ASN A 276 -18.02 5.10 17.94
CA ASN A 276 -19.22 5.92 17.80
C ASN A 276 -20.28 5.46 18.81
N PRO A 277 -21.15 6.37 19.31
CA PRO A 277 -22.27 5.98 20.17
C PRO A 277 -23.07 4.83 19.54
N SER A 278 -23.47 3.84 20.35
CA SER A 278 -24.17 2.63 19.86
C SER A 278 -25.37 2.97 18.98
N SER A 279 -26.15 3.99 19.36
CA SER A 279 -27.30 4.47 18.58
C SER A 279 -26.94 4.90 17.15
N ARG A 280 -25.81 5.59 16.96
CA ARG A 280 -25.36 6.02 15.63
C ARG A 280 -24.85 4.84 14.81
N LEU A 281 -24.19 3.89 15.46
CA LEU A 281 -23.66 2.69 14.83
C LEU A 281 -24.81 1.75 14.40
N GLU A 282 -25.79 1.52 15.27
CA GLU A 282 -27.05 0.79 14.99
C GLU A 282 -27.79 1.41 13.81
N GLN A 283 -28.05 2.72 13.86
CA GLN A 283 -28.72 3.44 12.76
C GLN A 283 -27.98 3.23 11.44
N ALA A 284 -26.65 3.34 11.42
CA ALA A 284 -25.87 3.13 10.20
C ALA A 284 -25.95 1.68 9.69
N VAL A 285 -26.02 0.70 10.60
CA VAL A 285 -26.18 -0.71 10.24
C VAL A 285 -27.55 -0.97 9.61
N GLU A 286 -28.61 -0.41 10.19
CA GLU A 286 -29.99 -0.51 9.68
C GLU A 286 -30.12 0.15 8.30
N GLU A 287 -29.70 1.40 8.16
CA GLU A 287 -29.73 2.13 6.88
C GLU A 287 -28.99 1.36 5.77
N LEU A 288 -27.84 0.75 6.07
CA LEU A 288 -27.09 -0.03 5.09
C LEU A 288 -27.78 -1.36 4.75
N LYS A 289 -28.46 -1.99 5.70
CA LYS A 289 -29.28 -3.19 5.44
C LYS A 289 -30.46 -2.85 4.55
N GLU A 290 -31.13 -1.72 4.78
CA GLU A 290 -32.21 -1.20 3.93
C GLU A 290 -31.75 -0.89 2.50
N MET A 291 -30.53 -0.35 2.34
CA MET A 291 -29.87 -0.18 1.04
C MET A 291 -29.42 -1.53 0.41
N GLY A 292 -29.69 -2.65 1.10
CA GLY A 292 -29.44 -4.01 0.64
C GLY A 292 -27.97 -4.44 0.72
N PHE A 293 -27.14 -3.79 1.55
CA PHE A 293 -25.82 -4.32 1.84
C PHE A 293 -25.90 -5.58 2.69
N ASN A 294 -25.03 -6.55 2.41
CA ASN A 294 -24.92 -7.77 3.19
C ASN A 294 -23.83 -7.61 4.27
N PRO A 295 -24.16 -7.67 5.58
CA PRO A 295 -23.19 -7.53 6.68
C PRO A 295 -21.98 -8.48 6.61
N SER A 296 -22.11 -9.63 5.96
CA SER A 296 -21.02 -10.59 5.77
C SER A 296 -19.92 -10.12 4.80
N LYS A 297 -20.20 -9.14 3.95
CA LYS A 297 -19.30 -8.70 2.87
C LYS A 297 -18.42 -7.53 3.31
N LYS A 298 -17.18 -7.49 2.82
CA LYS A 298 -16.24 -6.36 3.05
C LYS A 298 -16.78 -5.00 2.56
N THR A 299 -17.65 -5.01 1.56
CA THR A 299 -18.30 -3.80 1.06
C THR A 299 -19.23 -3.15 2.08
N PHE A 300 -19.89 -3.93 2.95
CA PHE A 300 -20.71 -3.42 4.05
C PHE A 300 -19.87 -2.58 5.02
N VAL A 301 -18.75 -3.14 5.52
CA VAL A 301 -17.88 -2.40 6.44
C VAL A 301 -17.22 -1.20 5.79
N THR A 302 -16.93 -1.26 4.49
CA THR A 302 -16.44 -0.08 3.74
C THR A 302 -17.50 1.02 3.66
N ALA A 303 -18.76 0.66 3.39
CA ALA A 303 -19.88 1.60 3.36
C ALA A 303 -20.15 2.23 4.73
N MET A 304 -20.11 1.42 5.78
CA MET A 304 -20.25 1.86 7.17
C MET A 304 -19.18 2.88 7.56
N VAL A 305 -17.90 2.62 7.24
CA VAL A 305 -16.80 3.58 7.47
C VAL A 305 -17.08 4.90 6.75
N VAL A 306 -17.55 4.85 5.50
CA VAL A 306 -17.87 6.06 4.73
C VAL A 306 -19.04 6.82 5.36
N LYS A 307 -20.13 6.14 5.74
CA LYS A 307 -21.35 6.75 6.28
C LYS A 307 -21.11 7.35 7.67
N ILE A 308 -20.42 6.64 8.55
CA ILE A 308 -20.10 7.10 9.92
C ILE A 308 -19.07 8.23 9.90
N GLY A 309 -18.13 8.23 8.94
CA GLY A 309 -17.12 9.28 8.81
C GLY A 309 -17.66 10.67 8.43
N GLN A 310 -18.96 10.82 8.23
CA GLN A 310 -19.58 12.07 7.80
C GLN A 310 -20.92 12.32 8.52
N SER A 311 -21.25 13.61 8.69
CA SER A 311 -22.56 14.00 9.22
C SER A 311 -23.66 13.81 8.18
N GLU A 312 -24.90 13.63 8.62
CA GLU A 312 -26.05 13.50 7.72
C GLU A 312 -26.21 14.69 6.77
N SER A 313 -25.91 15.91 7.23
CA SER A 313 -25.87 17.09 6.37
C SER A 313 -24.85 16.97 5.23
N LYS A 314 -23.63 16.48 5.52
CA LYS A 314 -22.59 16.27 4.50
C LYS A 314 -22.93 15.13 3.55
N TRP A 315 -23.67 14.13 4.03
CA TRP A 315 -24.17 13.05 3.19
C TRP A 315 -25.21 13.59 2.20
N LYS A 316 -26.24 14.29 2.71
CA LYS A 316 -27.31 14.88 1.90
C LYS A 316 -26.78 15.82 0.83
N LYS A 317 -25.85 16.72 1.17
CA LYS A 317 -25.23 17.63 0.17
C LYS A 317 -24.55 16.89 -0.98
N LYS A 318 -23.92 15.74 -0.74
CA LYS A 318 -23.32 14.93 -1.82
C LYS A 318 -24.38 14.29 -2.70
N ILE A 319 -25.48 13.83 -2.11
CA ILE A 319 -26.64 13.34 -2.87
C ILE A 319 -27.19 14.48 -3.74
N ASP A 320 -27.40 15.66 -3.18
CA ASP A 320 -27.93 16.83 -3.91
C ASP A 320 -27.00 17.26 -5.05
N VAL A 321 -25.68 17.22 -4.85
CA VAL A 321 -24.70 17.45 -5.92
C VAL A 321 -24.86 16.43 -7.04
N LEU A 322 -24.95 15.13 -6.73
CA LEU A 322 -25.14 14.09 -7.75
C LEU A 322 -26.48 14.25 -8.48
N LYS A 323 -27.55 14.60 -7.75
CA LYS A 323 -28.87 14.93 -8.34
C LYS A 323 -28.81 16.14 -9.26
N SER A 324 -28.03 17.18 -8.94
CA SER A 324 -27.85 18.33 -9.85
C SER A 324 -27.14 17.98 -11.16
N TRP A 325 -26.42 16.85 -11.19
CA TRP A 325 -25.84 16.28 -12.41
C TRP A 325 -26.79 15.32 -13.15
N GLY A 326 -28.04 15.18 -12.71
CA GLY A 326 -29.07 14.38 -13.37
C GLY A 326 -29.20 12.94 -12.89
N TRP A 327 -28.56 12.56 -11.77
CA TRP A 327 -28.72 11.23 -11.19
C TRP A 327 -30.03 11.10 -10.40
N THR A 328 -30.69 9.94 -10.49
CA THR A 328 -31.75 9.60 -9.53
C THR A 328 -31.15 9.09 -8.22
N GLU A 329 -31.95 9.10 -7.15
CA GLU A 329 -31.50 8.62 -5.84
C GLU A 329 -31.19 7.12 -5.86
N GLU A 330 -31.97 6.34 -6.61
CA GLU A 330 -31.78 4.91 -6.81
C GLU A 330 -30.46 4.62 -7.53
N GLU A 331 -30.12 5.38 -8.57
CA GLU A 331 -28.85 5.23 -9.29
C GLU A 331 -27.65 5.53 -8.38
N ILE A 332 -27.77 6.55 -7.52
CA ILE A 332 -26.75 6.90 -6.54
C ILE A 332 -26.56 5.75 -5.54
N PHE A 333 -27.64 5.13 -5.07
CA PHE A 333 -27.55 3.99 -4.15
C PHE A 333 -26.95 2.75 -4.83
N VAL A 334 -27.29 2.47 -6.08
CA VAL A 334 -26.65 1.40 -6.87
C VAL A 334 -25.15 1.66 -7.03
N MET A 335 -24.76 2.92 -7.28
CA MET A 335 -23.36 3.33 -7.36
C MET A 335 -22.65 3.15 -6.01
N PHE A 336 -23.25 3.62 -4.92
CA PHE A 336 -22.71 3.51 -3.57
C PHE A 336 -22.54 2.05 -3.14
N LYS A 337 -23.50 1.18 -3.47
CA LYS A 337 -23.43 -0.26 -3.20
C LYS A 337 -22.27 -0.95 -3.90
N LYS A 338 -21.96 -0.54 -5.13
CA LYS A 338 -20.81 -1.05 -5.90
C LYS A 338 -19.47 -0.52 -5.38
N CYS A 339 -19.41 0.74 -4.97
CA CYS A 339 -18.16 1.39 -4.59
C CYS A 339 -18.39 2.46 -3.51
N PRO A 340 -18.50 2.07 -2.23
CA PRO A 340 -18.89 3.03 -1.19
C PRO A 340 -17.93 4.22 -1.05
N SER A 341 -16.66 4.02 -1.38
CA SER A 341 -15.64 5.07 -1.36
C SER A 341 -15.94 6.27 -2.26
N CYS A 342 -16.80 6.15 -3.28
CA CYS A 342 -17.16 7.30 -4.12
C CYS A 342 -17.86 8.42 -3.32
N MET A 343 -18.61 8.05 -2.27
CA MET A 343 -19.27 8.98 -1.35
C MET A 343 -18.36 9.46 -0.21
N GLY A 344 -17.09 9.03 -0.19
CA GLY A 344 -16.07 9.49 0.74
C GLY A 344 -15.34 10.77 0.29
N TYR A 345 -15.49 11.17 -0.98
CA TYR A 345 -14.86 12.38 -1.51
C TYR A 345 -15.66 13.65 -1.16
N SER A 346 -15.00 14.81 -1.24
CA SER A 346 -15.68 16.10 -1.03
C SER A 346 -16.64 16.42 -2.18
N GLU A 347 -17.65 17.25 -1.91
CA GLU A 347 -18.59 17.77 -2.91
C GLU A 347 -17.85 18.37 -4.11
N LYS A 348 -16.84 19.21 -3.86
CA LYS A 348 -15.98 19.80 -4.90
C LYS A 348 -15.29 18.74 -5.77
N LYS A 349 -14.79 17.66 -5.16
CA LYS A 349 -14.11 16.58 -5.89
C LYS A 349 -15.10 15.77 -6.73
N ILE A 350 -16.31 15.53 -6.23
CA ILE A 350 -17.38 14.85 -6.96
C ILE A 350 -17.81 15.70 -8.15
N SER A 351 -18.12 16.99 -7.95
CA SER A 351 -18.52 17.90 -9.05
C SER A 351 -17.43 18.02 -10.11
N ALA A 352 -16.16 18.18 -9.69
CA ALA A 352 -15.05 18.23 -10.64
C ALA A 352 -14.92 16.92 -11.44
N ALA A 353 -15.10 15.76 -10.81
CA ALA A 353 -15.10 14.49 -11.52
C ALA A 353 -16.26 14.38 -12.52
N MET A 354 -17.46 14.84 -12.16
CA MET A 354 -18.62 14.84 -13.05
C MET A 354 -18.41 15.77 -14.25
N ASP A 355 -17.99 17.02 -14.03
CA ASP A 355 -17.67 17.97 -15.09
C ASP A 355 -16.63 17.40 -16.07
N ASN A 356 -15.58 16.78 -15.53
CA ASN A 356 -14.53 16.19 -16.34
C ASN A 356 -15.03 15.01 -17.20
N VAL A 357 -15.86 14.13 -16.65
CA VAL A 357 -16.34 12.95 -17.39
C VAL A 357 -17.45 13.31 -18.37
N VAL A 358 -18.40 14.14 -17.96
CA VAL A 358 -19.58 14.49 -18.74
C VAL A 358 -19.26 15.57 -19.76
N ASN A 359 -18.72 16.70 -19.32
CA ASN A 359 -18.54 17.87 -20.17
C ASN A 359 -17.24 17.80 -20.98
N LYS A 360 -16.12 17.42 -20.36
CA LYS A 360 -14.81 17.43 -21.04
C LYS A 360 -14.55 16.18 -21.89
N LEU A 361 -14.92 15.00 -21.38
CA LEU A 361 -14.69 13.72 -22.08
C LEU A 361 -15.91 13.24 -22.87
N GLY A 362 -17.08 13.87 -22.69
CA GLY A 362 -18.31 13.51 -23.41
C GLY A 362 -18.88 12.14 -23.04
N TRP A 363 -18.52 11.55 -21.90
CA TRP A 363 -19.06 10.27 -21.49
C TRP A 363 -20.38 10.44 -20.73
N GLY A 364 -21.34 9.55 -21.00
CA GLY A 364 -22.60 9.52 -20.27
C GLY A 364 -22.44 9.10 -18.80
N LEU A 365 -23.38 9.53 -17.96
CA LEU A 365 -23.44 9.18 -16.51
C LEU A 365 -23.42 7.67 -16.27
N SER A 366 -23.97 6.88 -17.20
CA SER A 366 -23.96 5.41 -17.18
C SER A 366 -22.54 4.82 -17.09
N VAL A 367 -21.53 5.52 -17.60
CA VAL A 367 -20.13 5.11 -17.49
C VAL A 367 -19.64 5.18 -16.04
N ILE A 368 -19.98 6.26 -15.34
CA ILE A 368 -19.65 6.43 -13.92
C ILE A 368 -20.44 5.44 -13.06
N ALA A 369 -21.72 5.21 -13.37
CA ALA A 369 -22.53 4.19 -12.69
C ALA A 369 -21.96 2.77 -12.83
N LYS A 370 -21.31 2.48 -13.97
CA LYS A 370 -20.61 1.23 -14.21
C LYS A 370 -19.23 1.19 -13.55
N TYR A 371 -18.54 2.34 -13.44
CA TYR A 371 -17.18 2.45 -12.90
C TYR A 371 -17.03 3.62 -11.90
N PRO A 372 -17.62 3.53 -10.69
CA PRO A 372 -17.68 4.69 -9.79
C PRO A 372 -16.32 5.14 -9.24
N ALA A 373 -15.32 4.26 -9.27
CA ALA A 373 -13.96 4.55 -8.87
C ALA A 373 -13.29 5.64 -9.72
N LEU A 374 -13.83 5.98 -10.90
CA LEU A 374 -13.39 7.10 -11.73
C LEU A 374 -13.44 8.43 -10.97
N ILE A 375 -14.40 8.61 -10.05
CA ILE A 375 -14.54 9.83 -9.23
C ILE A 375 -13.26 10.10 -8.41
N GLY A 376 -12.57 9.04 -7.99
CA GLY A 376 -11.34 9.13 -7.21
C GLY A 376 -10.08 9.45 -8.02
N LEU A 377 -10.12 9.33 -9.34
CA LEU A 377 -8.94 9.51 -10.18
C LEU A 377 -8.65 11.00 -10.40
N SER A 378 -7.39 11.33 -10.70
CA SER A 378 -7.01 12.67 -11.17
C SER A 378 -7.21 12.73 -12.67
N LEU A 379 -7.88 13.78 -13.14
CA LEU A 379 -8.06 13.99 -14.57
C LEU A 379 -6.70 14.24 -15.22
N GLU A 380 -5.96 15.18 -14.65
CA GLU A 380 -4.68 15.72 -15.09
C GLU A 380 -3.59 14.65 -15.10
N LYS A 381 -3.45 13.93 -13.99
CA LYS A 381 -2.33 13.00 -13.81
C LYS A 381 -2.59 11.61 -14.37
N ARG A 382 -3.86 11.29 -14.68
CA ARG A 382 -4.24 9.91 -14.96
C ARG A 382 -5.26 9.74 -16.07
N ILE A 383 -6.35 10.50 -16.12
CA ILE A 383 -7.37 10.27 -17.15
C ILE A 383 -6.90 10.84 -18.50
N ILE A 384 -6.62 12.14 -18.60
CA ILE A 384 -6.19 12.79 -19.87
C ILE A 384 -4.96 12.11 -20.48
N PRO A 385 -3.84 11.90 -19.74
CA PRO A 385 -2.64 11.31 -20.33
C PRO A 385 -2.88 9.92 -20.92
N ARG A 386 -3.77 9.15 -20.29
CA ARG A 386 -4.10 7.81 -20.76
C ARG A 386 -5.09 7.85 -21.90
N ASP A 387 -6.04 8.78 -21.88
CA ASP A 387 -6.99 8.95 -22.97
C ASP A 387 -6.24 9.32 -24.25
N SER A 388 -5.34 10.29 -24.21
CA SER A 388 -4.54 10.69 -25.38
C SER A 388 -3.73 9.53 -25.97
N VAL A 389 -3.12 8.69 -25.12
CA VAL A 389 -2.44 7.46 -25.57
C VAL A 389 -3.41 6.51 -26.26
N ILE A 390 -4.57 6.25 -25.66
CA ILE A 390 -5.57 5.36 -26.25
C ILE A 390 -6.11 5.93 -27.57
N GLN A 391 -6.43 7.22 -27.64
CA GLN A 391 -6.89 7.85 -28.88
C GLN A 391 -5.83 7.74 -29.98
N SER A 392 -4.54 7.92 -29.64
CA SER A 392 -3.45 7.72 -30.60
C SER A 392 -3.33 6.27 -31.07
N LEU A 393 -3.53 5.29 -30.17
CA LEU A 393 -3.54 3.88 -30.56
C LEU A 393 -4.76 3.53 -31.44
N LEU A 394 -5.93 4.12 -31.15
CA LEU A 394 -7.16 3.94 -31.93
C LEU A 394 -7.01 4.53 -33.33
N SER A 395 -6.48 5.76 -33.45
CA SER A 395 -6.28 6.42 -34.75
C SER A 395 -5.27 5.70 -35.63
N ARG A 396 -4.28 5.03 -35.01
CA ARG A 396 -3.31 4.17 -35.69
C ARG A 396 -3.82 2.75 -35.97
N GLY A 397 -5.05 2.41 -35.56
CA GLY A 397 -5.61 1.06 -35.72
C GLY A 397 -4.90 -0.03 -34.91
N LEU A 398 -4.09 0.35 -33.92
CA LEU A 398 -3.31 -0.58 -33.08
C LEU A 398 -4.17 -1.27 -32.00
N ILE A 399 -5.29 -0.65 -31.64
CA ILE A 399 -6.31 -1.23 -30.76
C ILE A 399 -7.71 -1.01 -31.33
N GLU A 400 -8.64 -1.91 -31.04
CA GLU A 400 -10.03 -1.77 -31.46
C GLU A 400 -10.83 -0.90 -30.47
N LYS A 401 -11.82 -0.13 -30.96
CA LYS A 401 -12.68 0.74 -30.12
C LYS A 401 -13.39 0.01 -28.98
N LYS A 402 -13.80 -1.25 -29.20
CA LYS A 402 -14.39 -2.11 -28.15
C LYS A 402 -13.41 -2.48 -27.02
N SER A 403 -12.11 -2.33 -27.23
CA SER A 403 -11.05 -2.56 -26.23
C SER A 403 -10.83 -1.36 -25.31
N TYR A 404 -11.40 -0.19 -25.64
CA TYR A 404 -11.39 1.01 -24.81
C TYR A 404 -12.46 0.91 -23.72
N LEU A 405 -12.12 0.23 -22.63
CA LEU A 405 -12.94 0.19 -21.43
C LEU A 405 -12.39 1.16 -20.38
N PRO A 406 -13.24 1.91 -19.64
CA PRO A 406 -12.81 2.81 -18.58
C PRO A 406 -11.93 2.16 -17.49
N LYS A 407 -11.92 0.84 -17.42
CA LYS A 407 -10.98 0.05 -16.60
C LYS A 407 -9.50 0.37 -16.90
N VAL A 408 -9.17 0.84 -18.09
CA VAL A 408 -7.81 1.26 -18.47
C VAL A 408 -7.27 2.39 -17.57
N PHE A 409 -8.14 3.29 -17.09
CA PHE A 409 -7.78 4.38 -16.19
C PHE A 409 -7.53 3.91 -14.75
N MET A 410 -8.01 2.71 -14.40
CA MET A 410 -7.81 2.13 -13.07
C MET A 410 -6.50 1.34 -12.94
N LEU A 411 -5.83 1.02 -14.05
CA LEU A 411 -4.54 0.31 -14.01
C LEU A 411 -3.48 1.11 -13.25
N THR A 412 -2.52 0.44 -12.64
CA THR A 412 -1.32 1.10 -12.11
C THR A 412 -0.48 1.66 -13.28
N ASP A 413 0.38 2.65 -13.00
CA ASP A 413 1.14 3.33 -14.06
C ASP A 413 2.08 2.34 -14.79
N ASP A 414 2.68 1.41 -14.06
CA ASP A 414 3.52 0.35 -14.62
C ASP A 414 2.74 -0.57 -15.57
N ILE A 415 1.57 -1.07 -15.14
CA ILE A 415 0.75 -1.97 -15.97
C ILE A 415 0.20 -1.22 -17.20
N PHE A 416 -0.23 0.03 -17.03
CA PHE A 416 -0.71 0.85 -18.15
C PHE A 416 0.39 1.07 -19.18
N LEU A 417 1.57 1.52 -18.75
CA LEU A 417 2.69 1.79 -19.64
C LEU A 417 3.16 0.51 -20.33
N ASP A 418 3.24 -0.62 -19.63
CA ASP A 418 3.66 -1.86 -20.24
C ASP A 418 2.69 -2.33 -21.34
N LYS A 419 1.38 -2.27 -21.05
CA LYS A 419 0.33 -2.83 -21.91
C LYS A 419 -0.14 -1.89 -23.04
N TYR A 420 -0.02 -0.57 -22.85
CA TYR A 420 -0.57 0.41 -23.80
C TYR A 420 0.49 1.36 -24.35
N VAL A 421 1.76 1.21 -23.96
CA VAL A 421 2.82 2.09 -24.43
C VAL A 421 4.03 1.30 -24.88
N ASN A 422 4.68 0.56 -23.99
CA ASN A 422 5.96 -0.11 -24.23
C ASN A 422 5.86 -1.32 -25.19
N CYS A 423 4.66 -1.87 -25.40
CA CYS A 423 4.45 -3.03 -26.25
C CYS A 423 4.24 -2.69 -27.74
N TYR A 424 4.23 -1.40 -28.11
CA TYR A 424 4.08 -0.95 -29.49
C TYR A 424 5.41 -0.36 -29.99
N GLU A 425 5.68 -0.50 -31.29
CA GLU A 425 6.91 0.03 -31.91
C GLU A 425 7.03 1.56 -31.74
N CYS A 426 5.89 2.26 -31.70
CA CYS A 426 5.82 3.70 -31.43
C CYS A 426 5.87 4.08 -29.93
N ALA A 427 6.34 3.19 -29.03
CA ALA A 427 6.43 3.42 -27.60
C ALA A 427 7.10 4.77 -27.24
N GLY A 428 8.12 5.17 -28.01
CA GLY A 428 8.83 6.44 -27.82
C GLY A 428 7.93 7.67 -27.97
N GLU A 429 7.00 7.66 -28.92
CA GLU A 429 6.03 8.73 -29.17
C GLU A 429 4.88 8.70 -28.17
N LEU A 430 4.35 7.51 -27.88
CA LEU A 430 3.27 7.32 -26.91
C LEU A 430 3.72 7.72 -25.49
N LEU A 431 4.98 7.46 -25.11
CA LEU A 431 5.57 7.96 -23.87
C LEU A 431 5.64 9.48 -23.86
N LYS A 432 6.11 10.10 -24.96
CA LYS A 432 6.18 11.56 -25.07
C LYS A 432 4.78 12.17 -24.90
N LEU A 433 3.78 11.62 -25.58
CA LEU A 433 2.39 12.04 -25.45
C LEU A 433 1.87 11.89 -24.02
N TYR A 434 2.07 10.73 -23.39
CA TYR A 434 1.65 10.47 -22.02
C TYR A 434 2.25 11.47 -21.01
N TRP A 435 3.55 11.77 -21.11
CA TRP A 435 4.20 12.70 -20.18
C TRP A 435 3.87 14.16 -20.51
N LYS A 436 3.78 14.51 -21.80
CA LYS A 436 3.37 15.85 -22.25
C LYS A 436 2.03 16.25 -21.62
N GLU A 437 0.99 15.44 -21.79
CA GLU A 437 -0.35 15.71 -21.24
C GLU A 437 -0.38 15.76 -19.70
N ARG A 438 0.47 14.93 -19.07
CA ARG A 438 0.60 14.85 -17.61
C ARG A 438 1.30 16.08 -17.02
N ASP A 439 2.17 16.71 -17.79
CA ASP A 439 2.97 17.88 -17.39
C ASP A 439 2.32 19.20 -17.87
N GLU A 440 1.62 19.24 -19.01
CA GLU A 440 0.81 20.39 -19.48
C GLU A 440 -0.37 20.67 -18.54
N SER A 441 -0.94 19.63 -17.93
CA SER A 441 -1.95 19.82 -16.87
C SER A 441 -1.37 20.30 -15.53
N GLN A 442 -0.05 20.51 -15.44
CA GLN A 442 0.57 21.29 -14.37
C GLN A 442 0.69 22.78 -14.74
N SER A 443 0.48 23.21 -15.99
CA SER A 443 0.81 24.56 -16.46
C SER A 443 -0.28 25.63 -16.30
N GLU A 444 -1.15 25.52 -15.28
CA GLU A 444 -1.59 26.71 -14.52
C GLU A 444 -0.64 27.04 -13.35
N GLY A 445 0.45 26.29 -13.21
CA GLY A 445 1.63 26.60 -12.41
C GLY A 445 2.87 26.08 -13.13
N GLY A 446 3.44 26.93 -13.98
CA GLY A 446 4.45 26.58 -14.98
C GLY A 446 5.52 25.56 -14.57
N ASN A 447 5.70 24.56 -15.43
CA ASN A 447 7.02 24.11 -15.89
C ASN A 447 6.81 23.21 -17.11
N SER A 448 7.34 23.65 -18.25
CA SER A 448 7.41 22.89 -19.49
C SER A 448 8.17 21.57 -19.28
N ALA A 449 7.91 20.62 -20.19
CA ALA A 449 8.74 19.44 -20.37
C ALA A 449 10.21 19.86 -20.56
N ILE A 450 10.99 19.75 -19.49
CA ILE A 450 12.44 19.87 -19.61
C ILE A 450 12.87 18.51 -20.16
N GLU A 451 13.11 18.45 -21.48
CA GLU A 451 14.23 17.66 -21.99
C GLU A 451 15.34 17.81 -20.95
N ASN A 452 15.90 16.73 -20.41
CA ASN A 452 16.98 16.83 -19.44
C ASN A 452 18.30 16.72 -20.22
N PRO A 453 18.74 17.75 -20.98
CA PRO A 453 19.94 17.68 -21.80
C PRO A 453 21.16 17.45 -20.92
N PHE A 454 21.08 17.83 -19.64
CA PHE A 454 22.08 17.48 -18.65
C PHE A 454 22.18 15.95 -18.45
N ALA A 455 21.07 15.24 -18.22
CA ALA A 455 21.09 13.78 -18.11
C ALA A 455 21.54 13.09 -19.41
N VAL A 456 21.14 13.61 -20.59
CA VAL A 456 21.60 13.09 -21.88
C VAL A 456 23.11 13.26 -22.01
N SER A 457 23.62 14.47 -21.83
CA SER A 457 25.05 14.79 -21.87
C SER A 457 25.83 13.98 -20.83
N TYR A 458 25.29 13.82 -19.63
CA TYR A 458 25.90 13.03 -18.57
C TYR A 458 26.01 11.54 -18.96
N LEU A 459 24.96 10.95 -19.54
CA LEU A 459 24.98 9.55 -19.96
C LEU A 459 25.93 9.31 -21.14
N THR A 460 25.95 10.21 -22.12
CA THR A 460 26.88 10.15 -23.25
C THR A 460 28.32 10.28 -22.77
N ASN A 461 28.63 11.28 -21.95
CA ASN A 461 30.00 11.56 -21.52
C ASN A 461 30.53 10.55 -20.48
N THR A 462 29.67 10.03 -19.60
CA THR A 462 30.11 9.17 -18.47
C THR A 462 30.07 7.68 -18.83
N PHE A 463 29.12 7.26 -19.66
CA PHE A 463 28.93 5.84 -20.02
C PHE A 463 29.14 5.52 -21.50
N GLY A 464 29.40 6.52 -22.35
CA GLY A 464 29.61 6.33 -23.79
C GLY A 464 28.34 5.90 -24.52
N PHE A 465 27.15 6.27 -24.03
CA PHE A 465 25.89 5.91 -24.69
C PHE A 465 25.74 6.66 -26.00
N THR A 466 25.15 6.00 -27.01
CA THR A 466 24.75 6.71 -28.25
C THR A 466 23.73 7.78 -27.91
N SER A 467 23.62 8.82 -28.74
CA SER A 467 22.67 9.90 -28.52
C SER A 467 21.24 9.38 -28.36
N GLU A 468 20.86 8.33 -29.09
CA GLU A 468 19.56 7.68 -29.00
C GLU A 468 19.37 6.90 -27.67
N ASP A 469 20.35 6.11 -27.25
CA ASP A 469 20.31 5.37 -25.97
C ASP A 469 20.28 6.35 -24.77
N ALA A 470 21.05 7.43 -24.84
CA ALA A 470 21.09 8.48 -23.83
C ALA A 470 19.77 9.25 -23.75
N LEU A 471 19.14 9.57 -24.89
CA LEU A 471 17.81 10.17 -24.97
C LEU A 471 16.71 9.23 -24.47
N GLY A 472 16.82 7.93 -24.73
CA GLY A 472 15.88 6.92 -24.21
C GLY A 472 15.98 6.78 -22.69
N ALA A 473 17.20 6.74 -22.16
CA ALA A 473 17.47 6.59 -20.74
C ALA A 473 17.17 7.86 -19.93
N SER A 474 17.42 9.06 -20.48
CA SER A 474 17.20 10.35 -19.80
C SER A 474 15.74 10.60 -19.42
N LYS A 475 14.78 10.01 -20.15
CA LYS A 475 13.33 10.05 -19.85
C LYS A 475 12.99 9.49 -18.47
N TYR A 476 13.85 8.63 -17.92
CA TYR A 476 13.67 8.03 -16.62
C TYR A 476 14.48 8.72 -15.51
N LEU A 477 15.18 9.81 -15.82
CA LEU A 477 16.12 10.50 -14.95
C LEU A 477 15.69 11.95 -14.72
N ARG A 478 15.64 12.36 -13.45
CA ARG A 478 15.18 13.70 -13.05
C ARG A 478 16.24 14.53 -12.31
N PHE A 479 17.49 14.07 -12.25
CA PHE A 479 18.56 14.83 -11.61
C PHE A 479 19.01 15.99 -12.51
N LYS A 480 19.35 17.12 -11.88
CA LYS A 480 19.83 18.36 -12.54
C LYS A 480 21.32 18.64 -12.30
N SER A 481 21.98 17.85 -11.45
CA SER A 481 23.41 17.97 -11.10
C SER A 481 24.09 16.59 -11.14
N ARG A 482 25.43 16.58 -11.15
CA ARG A 482 26.23 15.33 -11.11
C ARG A 482 26.22 14.67 -9.73
N GLU A 483 25.87 15.39 -8.67
CA GLU A 483 26.03 14.92 -7.29
C GLU A 483 25.21 13.65 -7.01
N GLN A 484 23.94 13.64 -7.41
CA GLN A 484 23.06 12.48 -7.22
C GLN A 484 23.55 11.23 -7.96
N PRO A 485 23.75 11.23 -9.29
CA PRO A 485 24.22 10.05 -10.00
C PRO A 485 25.62 9.62 -9.57
N GLU A 486 26.54 10.55 -9.30
CA GLU A 486 27.88 10.22 -8.81
C GLU A 486 27.85 9.57 -7.41
N SER A 487 26.97 10.04 -6.51
CA SER A 487 26.81 9.42 -5.18
C SER A 487 26.35 7.96 -5.29
N VAL A 488 25.48 7.65 -6.25
CA VAL A 488 25.02 6.29 -6.52
C VAL A 488 26.13 5.45 -7.16
N ILE A 489 26.86 6.00 -8.12
CA ILE A 489 27.97 5.30 -8.79
C ILE A 489 29.07 4.96 -7.79
N ASN A 490 29.45 5.92 -6.93
CA ASN A 490 30.47 5.72 -5.90
C ASN A 490 30.02 4.66 -4.89
N LEU A 491 28.75 4.67 -4.46
CA LEU A 491 28.19 3.60 -3.62
C LEU A 491 28.27 2.23 -4.31
N LEU A 492 27.91 2.13 -5.58
CA LEU A 492 28.00 0.86 -6.31
C LEU A 492 29.46 0.38 -6.39
N LYS A 493 30.41 1.29 -6.61
CA LYS A 493 31.84 0.97 -6.59
C LYS A 493 32.30 0.48 -5.23
N THR A 494 31.85 1.08 -4.11
CA THR A 494 32.19 0.59 -2.76
C THR A 494 31.69 -0.84 -2.51
N TYR A 495 30.62 -1.26 -3.19
CA TYR A 495 30.08 -2.62 -3.13
C TYR A 495 30.60 -3.57 -4.23
N GLY A 496 31.68 -3.19 -4.93
CA GLY A 496 32.39 -4.07 -5.86
C GLY A 496 31.85 -4.11 -7.29
N PHE A 497 31.00 -3.16 -7.68
CA PHE A 497 30.61 -2.99 -9.09
C PHE A 497 31.75 -2.35 -9.88
N SER A 498 32.16 -2.98 -10.98
CA SER A 498 33.09 -2.35 -11.94
C SER A 498 32.39 -1.28 -12.78
N GLN A 499 33.15 -0.39 -13.42
CA GLN A 499 32.58 0.62 -14.34
C GLN A 499 31.77 -0.03 -15.48
N ALA A 500 32.22 -1.20 -15.98
CA ALA A 500 31.51 -1.97 -17.00
C ALA A 500 30.19 -2.56 -16.47
N ASP A 501 30.18 -3.00 -15.21
CA ASP A 501 28.98 -3.51 -14.53
C ASP A 501 27.95 -2.41 -14.33
N ILE A 502 28.39 -1.21 -13.91
CA ILE A 502 27.53 -0.03 -13.74
C ILE A 502 26.98 0.41 -15.10
N SER A 503 27.79 0.45 -16.16
CA SER A 503 27.31 0.78 -17.50
C SER A 503 26.22 -0.20 -17.98
N LYS A 504 26.43 -1.52 -17.79
CA LYS A 504 25.41 -2.55 -18.09
C LYS A 504 24.13 -2.36 -17.27
N LEU A 505 24.27 -2.02 -15.98
CA LEU A 505 23.17 -1.77 -15.07
C LEU A 505 22.35 -0.56 -15.51
N VAL A 506 23.02 0.57 -15.77
CA VAL A 506 22.40 1.84 -16.18
C VAL A 506 21.73 1.69 -17.54
N LYS A 507 22.36 1.00 -18.50
CA LYS A 507 21.77 0.75 -19.82
C LYS A 507 20.47 -0.04 -19.70
N ARG A 508 20.40 -0.96 -18.76
CA ARG A 508 19.24 -1.83 -18.54
C ARG A 508 18.17 -1.21 -17.64
N TYR A 509 18.56 -0.38 -16.68
CA TYR A 509 17.67 0.24 -15.71
C TYR A 509 18.16 1.64 -15.33
N PRO A 510 17.97 2.64 -16.21
CA PRO A 510 18.51 3.99 -16.01
C PRO A 510 18.09 4.63 -14.68
N LYS A 511 16.85 4.35 -14.23
CA LYS A 511 16.28 4.85 -12.96
C LYS A 511 17.17 4.67 -11.74
N VAL A 512 18.09 3.70 -11.75
CA VAL A 512 19.02 3.46 -10.64
C VAL A 512 19.79 4.72 -10.24
N LEU A 513 20.19 5.55 -11.20
CA LEU A 513 20.93 6.79 -10.95
C LEU A 513 20.10 7.87 -10.24
N GLY A 514 18.78 7.73 -10.22
CA GLY A 514 17.86 8.64 -9.55
C GLY A 514 17.49 8.24 -8.12
N PHE A 515 17.94 7.09 -7.62
CA PHE A 515 17.63 6.64 -6.27
C PHE A 515 18.59 7.21 -5.24
N SER A 516 18.10 7.44 -4.02
CA SER A 516 18.97 7.84 -2.91
C SER A 516 19.91 6.72 -2.48
N VAL A 517 21.12 7.08 -2.04
CA VAL A 517 22.14 6.16 -1.51
C VAL A 517 21.55 5.23 -0.44
N ARG A 518 20.75 5.78 0.49
CA ARG A 518 20.09 5.00 1.56
C ARG A 518 19.14 3.95 1.01
N MET A 519 18.41 4.26 -0.07
CA MET A 519 17.48 3.30 -0.66
C MET A 519 18.22 2.13 -1.29
N ILE A 520 19.37 2.32 -1.91
CA ILE A 520 20.12 1.25 -2.56
C ILE A 520 20.87 0.42 -1.50
N SER A 521 21.54 1.07 -0.54
CA SER A 521 22.42 0.44 0.46
C SER A 521 21.73 -0.71 1.19
N SER A 522 20.51 -0.48 1.70
CA SER A 522 19.81 -1.49 2.49
C SER A 522 19.48 -2.77 1.71
N LYS A 523 19.35 -2.69 0.38
CA LYS A 523 19.08 -3.87 -0.48
C LYS A 523 20.38 -4.59 -0.80
N ILE A 524 21.45 -3.85 -1.08
CA ILE A 524 22.75 -4.46 -1.32
C ILE A 524 23.23 -5.18 -0.07
N GLU A 525 23.16 -4.55 1.11
CA GLU A 525 23.50 -5.15 2.41
C GLU A 525 22.70 -6.43 2.70
N PHE A 526 21.41 -6.44 2.35
CA PHE A 526 20.58 -7.63 2.48
C PHE A 526 21.11 -8.83 1.68
N PHE A 527 21.53 -8.61 0.43
CA PHE A 527 22.14 -9.68 -0.37
C PHE A 527 23.57 -9.97 0.03
N THR A 528 24.36 -8.97 0.43
CA THR A 528 25.75 -9.16 0.90
C THR A 528 25.81 -10.04 2.14
N SER A 529 24.85 -9.88 3.07
CA SER A 529 24.76 -10.74 4.26
C SER A 529 24.36 -12.19 3.98
N ARG A 530 24.00 -12.54 2.74
CA ARG A 530 23.47 -13.86 2.34
C ARG A 530 24.14 -14.46 1.11
N ALA A 531 25.07 -13.76 0.49
CA ALA A 531 25.78 -14.20 -0.69
C ALA A 531 27.20 -14.62 -0.32
N ALA A 532 27.69 -15.69 -0.93
CA ALA A 532 29.04 -16.20 -0.70
C ALA A 532 30.14 -15.22 -1.16
N SER A 533 29.83 -14.35 -2.14
CA SER A 533 30.78 -13.35 -2.62
C SER A 533 30.10 -12.04 -3.06
N SER A 534 30.84 -10.93 -3.00
CA SER A 534 30.41 -9.64 -3.54
C SER A 534 30.08 -9.70 -5.04
N ARG A 535 30.80 -10.55 -5.80
CA ARG A 535 30.51 -10.79 -7.23
C ARG A 535 29.17 -11.48 -7.45
N ASP A 536 28.71 -12.33 -6.53
CA ASP A 536 27.37 -12.92 -6.62
C ASP A 536 26.29 -11.88 -6.44
N VAL A 537 26.47 -10.96 -5.48
CA VAL A 537 25.56 -9.82 -5.27
C VAL A 537 25.48 -8.95 -6.53
N VAL A 538 26.62 -8.59 -7.10
CA VAL A 538 26.69 -7.83 -8.37
C VAL A 538 25.95 -8.58 -9.49
N ALA A 539 26.19 -9.88 -9.65
CA ALA A 539 25.56 -10.68 -10.68
C ALA A 539 24.02 -10.74 -10.53
N VAL A 540 23.53 -10.93 -9.30
CA VAL A 540 22.09 -10.92 -8.99
C VAL A 540 21.46 -9.57 -9.35
N LEU A 541 22.10 -8.47 -8.94
CA LEU A 541 21.56 -7.12 -9.11
C LEU A 541 21.60 -6.62 -10.56
N ILE A 542 22.62 -6.98 -11.35
CA ILE A 542 22.64 -6.70 -12.80
C ILE A 542 21.57 -7.53 -13.53
N LYS A 543 21.33 -8.76 -13.10
CA LYS A 543 20.29 -9.63 -13.68
C LYS A 543 18.88 -9.13 -13.34
N ASN A 544 18.70 -8.59 -12.13
CA ASN A 544 17.42 -8.16 -11.55
C ASN A 544 17.48 -6.72 -10.98
N PRO A 545 17.73 -5.69 -11.82
CA PRO A 545 17.97 -4.32 -11.34
C PRO A 545 16.75 -3.67 -10.68
N GLN A 546 15.55 -4.16 -10.98
CA GLN A 546 14.29 -3.67 -10.39
C GLN A 546 14.22 -3.84 -8.87
N VAL A 547 15.01 -4.77 -8.31
CA VAL A 547 15.09 -5.01 -6.87
C VAL A 547 15.48 -3.74 -6.10
N MET A 548 16.33 -2.89 -6.68
CA MET A 548 16.76 -1.63 -6.05
C MET A 548 15.62 -0.62 -5.87
N GLY A 549 14.53 -0.75 -6.64
CA GLY A 549 13.34 0.11 -6.56
C GLY A 549 12.18 -0.46 -5.74
N ARG A 550 12.31 -1.66 -5.17
CA ARG A 550 11.25 -2.34 -4.38
C ARG A 550 11.48 -2.18 -2.87
N SER A 551 10.41 -2.37 -2.09
CA SER A 551 10.49 -2.38 -0.62
C SER A 551 11.25 -3.62 -0.15
N LEU A 552 12.21 -3.42 0.74
CA LEU A 552 13.00 -4.51 1.32
C LEU A 552 12.11 -5.42 2.15
N GLU A 553 11.31 -4.82 3.02
CA GLU A 553 10.50 -5.47 4.04
C GLU A 553 9.26 -6.12 3.45
N ASN A 554 8.57 -5.45 2.53
CA ASN A 554 7.28 -5.92 2.03
C ASN A 554 7.38 -6.79 0.77
N HIS A 555 8.53 -6.80 0.07
CA HIS A 555 8.66 -7.52 -1.20
C HIS A 555 9.91 -8.38 -1.25
N ILE A 556 11.09 -7.82 -0.96
CA ILE A 556 12.36 -8.55 -1.17
C ILE A 556 12.53 -9.65 -0.11
N ILE A 557 12.38 -9.34 1.17
CA ILE A 557 12.53 -10.31 2.27
C ILE A 557 11.50 -11.44 2.17
N PRO A 558 10.18 -11.17 2.04
CA PRO A 558 9.19 -12.25 1.96
C PRO A 558 9.42 -13.17 0.77
N PHE A 559 9.79 -12.61 -0.39
CA PHE A 559 10.08 -13.39 -1.59
C PHE A 559 11.40 -14.17 -1.46
N TYR A 560 12.43 -13.57 -0.88
CA TYR A 560 13.69 -14.25 -0.63
C TYR A 560 13.50 -15.43 0.33
N ASN A 561 12.82 -15.20 1.46
CA ASN A 561 12.52 -16.25 2.44
C ASN A 561 11.66 -17.34 1.82
N PHE A 562 10.69 -16.98 0.97
CA PHE A 562 9.91 -17.95 0.23
C PHE A 562 10.78 -18.88 -0.65
N ILE A 563 11.80 -18.36 -1.34
CA ILE A 563 12.74 -19.23 -2.09
C ILE A 563 13.63 -19.99 -1.11
N LYS A 564 14.08 -19.36 -0.02
CA LYS A 564 14.92 -19.99 1.01
C LYS A 564 14.24 -21.21 1.62
N ASP A 565 12.96 -21.11 1.94
CA ASP A 565 12.11 -22.21 2.44
C ASP A 565 11.98 -23.39 1.45
N MET A 566 12.38 -23.23 0.18
CA MET A 566 12.31 -24.29 -0.85
C MET A 566 13.64 -24.95 -1.13
N VAL A 567 14.74 -24.23 -0.95
CA VAL A 567 16.08 -24.70 -1.32
C VAL A 567 16.96 -24.91 -0.10
N ASP A 568 16.49 -24.48 1.08
CA ASP A 568 17.07 -24.65 2.40
C ASP A 568 18.51 -24.15 2.55
N SER A 569 18.94 -23.22 1.69
CA SER A 569 20.27 -22.60 1.77
C SER A 569 20.32 -21.29 1.00
N ASP A 570 20.95 -20.28 1.60
CA ASP A 570 21.13 -18.96 0.98
C ASP A 570 21.96 -19.05 -0.31
N GLU A 571 22.96 -19.94 -0.36
CA GLU A 571 23.79 -20.19 -1.55
C GLU A 571 22.93 -20.66 -2.74
N LYS A 572 21.98 -21.58 -2.48
CA LYS A 572 21.07 -22.08 -3.51
C LYS A 572 20.07 -21.00 -3.94
N VAL A 573 19.58 -20.16 -3.01
CA VAL A 573 18.72 -19.01 -3.36
C VAL A 573 19.47 -18.07 -4.30
N ILE A 574 20.71 -17.72 -3.99
CA ILE A 574 21.53 -16.85 -4.82
C ILE A 574 21.82 -17.49 -6.19
N ALA A 575 22.08 -18.79 -6.25
CA ALA A 575 22.25 -19.51 -7.52
C ALA A 575 20.98 -19.45 -8.40
N VAL A 576 19.79 -19.54 -7.80
CA VAL A 576 18.49 -19.34 -8.47
C VAL A 576 18.39 -17.92 -9.01
N LEU A 577 18.62 -16.91 -8.15
CA LEU A 577 18.51 -15.50 -8.54
C LEU A 577 19.51 -15.09 -9.65
N LYS A 578 20.66 -15.76 -9.76
CA LYS A 578 21.63 -15.57 -10.85
C LYS A 578 21.17 -16.17 -12.19
N LYS A 579 20.43 -17.28 -12.15
CA LYS A 579 19.99 -18.03 -13.35
C LYS A 579 18.77 -17.38 -14.02
N PHE A 580 17.80 -16.92 -13.25
CA PHE A 580 16.54 -16.39 -13.81
C PHE A 580 16.64 -14.91 -14.20
N ARG A 581 16.11 -14.56 -15.39
CA ARG A 581 16.08 -13.20 -15.92
C ARG A 581 14.62 -12.72 -15.97
N ARG A 582 14.39 -11.52 -15.44
CA ARG A 582 13.12 -10.75 -15.44
C ARG A 582 12.02 -11.37 -14.57
N ASP A 583 11.25 -10.47 -13.96
CA ASP A 583 9.92 -10.67 -13.36
C ASP A 583 9.76 -11.51 -12.08
N LEU A 584 10.82 -12.14 -11.52
CA LEU A 584 10.69 -12.85 -10.23
C LEU A 584 10.10 -11.97 -9.11
N PHE A 585 10.58 -10.74 -9.00
CA PHE A 585 10.15 -9.77 -7.97
C PHE A 585 8.93 -8.92 -8.40
N ASN A 586 8.17 -9.32 -9.43
CA ASN A 586 6.97 -8.59 -9.89
C ASN A 586 5.65 -9.17 -9.34
N HIS A 587 5.65 -10.33 -8.70
CA HIS A 587 4.47 -10.95 -8.08
C HIS A 587 4.55 -10.88 -6.55
N SER A 588 3.44 -10.59 -5.87
CA SER A 588 3.37 -10.67 -4.41
C SER A 588 3.40 -12.14 -3.98
N ALA A 589 4.24 -12.49 -3.01
CA ALA A 589 4.48 -13.86 -2.56
C ALA A 589 3.32 -14.49 -1.73
N ASP A 590 2.15 -13.86 -1.66
CA ASP A 590 1.16 -14.15 -0.62
C ASP A 590 -0.12 -14.82 -1.16
N SER A 591 -0.55 -15.88 -0.46
CA SER A 591 -1.68 -16.82 -0.64
C SER A 591 -1.58 -17.95 -1.67
N ASP A 592 -1.61 -17.70 -2.98
CA ASP A 592 -2.00 -18.76 -3.94
C ASP A 592 -0.86 -19.72 -4.33
N MET A 593 0.39 -19.23 -4.29
CA MET A 593 1.58 -20.01 -4.64
C MET A 593 1.92 -21.04 -3.54
N ARG A 594 1.84 -20.64 -2.26
CA ARG A 594 2.18 -21.50 -1.11
C ARG A 594 1.24 -22.71 -0.98
N VAL A 595 -0.07 -22.50 -1.17
CA VAL A 595 -1.08 -23.58 -1.17
C VAL A 595 -0.92 -24.53 -2.36
N SER A 596 -0.54 -24.01 -3.52
CA SER A 596 -0.31 -24.81 -4.73
C SER A 596 0.96 -25.66 -4.61
N MET A 597 1.97 -25.19 -3.87
CA MET A 597 3.25 -25.86 -3.71
C MET A 597 3.24 -26.98 -2.67
N ASN A 598 2.51 -26.82 -1.56
CA ASN A 598 2.36 -27.88 -0.56
C ASN A 598 1.68 -29.12 -1.17
N LEU A 599 0.64 -28.93 -1.98
CA LEU A 599 -0.03 -30.02 -2.70
C LEU A 599 0.89 -30.77 -3.69
N LEU A 600 1.82 -30.06 -4.35
CA LEU A 600 2.77 -30.65 -5.31
C LEU A 600 3.84 -31.49 -4.61
N ARG A 601 4.25 -31.07 -3.41
CA ARG A 601 5.15 -31.81 -2.52
C ARG A 601 4.48 -33.09 -2.01
N ASP A 602 3.22 -32.99 -1.57
CA ASP A 602 2.41 -34.14 -1.13
C ASP A 602 2.17 -35.16 -2.27
N SER A 603 2.34 -34.74 -3.53
CA SER A 603 2.17 -35.57 -4.73
C SER A 603 3.48 -36.11 -5.34
N GLY A 604 4.63 -35.93 -4.68
CA GLY A 604 5.92 -36.53 -5.09
C GLY A 604 6.66 -35.83 -6.23
N VAL A 605 6.34 -34.57 -6.54
CA VAL A 605 7.03 -33.79 -7.59
C VAL A 605 8.40 -33.31 -7.08
N PRO A 606 9.52 -33.53 -7.81
CA PRO A 606 10.84 -33.03 -7.41
C PRO A 606 10.88 -31.51 -7.25
N GLU A 607 11.52 -31.00 -6.19
CA GLU A 607 11.53 -29.58 -5.80
C GLU A 607 12.07 -28.62 -6.88
N SER A 608 12.92 -29.10 -7.77
CA SER A 608 13.39 -28.34 -8.95
C SER A 608 12.26 -27.96 -9.92
N ASN A 609 11.16 -28.72 -9.93
CA ASN A 609 10.06 -28.56 -10.87
C ASN A 609 8.88 -27.76 -10.29
N ILE A 610 8.83 -27.65 -8.95
CA ILE A 610 7.76 -26.97 -8.21
C ILE A 610 7.79 -25.44 -8.41
N VAL A 611 8.95 -24.87 -8.76
CA VAL A 611 9.12 -23.45 -9.12
C VAL A 611 8.24 -23.03 -10.33
N PHE A 612 7.65 -23.99 -11.04
CA PHE A 612 7.06 -23.77 -12.35
C PHE A 612 5.60 -24.24 -12.46
N VAL A 613 4.65 -23.47 -11.92
CA VAL A 613 3.28 -23.38 -12.48
C VAL A 613 2.21 -24.35 -11.91
N LEU A 614 1.34 -23.75 -11.08
CA LEU A 614 -0.14 -23.80 -11.11
C LEU A 614 -0.86 -25.16 -11.06
N LYS A 615 -1.56 -25.36 -9.94
CA LYS A 615 -2.40 -26.49 -9.51
C LYS A 615 -3.44 -27.03 -10.50
N GLN A 616 -3.86 -26.28 -11.52
CA GLN A 616 -4.87 -26.74 -12.51
C GLN A 616 -4.25 -27.44 -13.71
N ALA A 617 -3.05 -27.04 -14.13
CA ALA A 617 -2.43 -27.55 -15.36
C ALA A 617 -1.77 -28.93 -15.16
N VAL A 618 -1.39 -29.28 -13.92
CA VAL A 618 -0.69 -30.55 -13.62
C VAL A 618 -1.63 -31.74 -13.71
N GLU A 619 -2.84 -31.65 -13.15
CA GLU A 619 -3.82 -32.75 -13.23
C GLU A 619 -4.35 -32.90 -14.66
N GLU A 620 -4.65 -31.80 -15.36
CA GLU A 620 -5.05 -31.83 -16.77
C GLU A 620 -3.96 -32.49 -17.66
N LEU A 621 -2.65 -32.23 -17.42
CA LEU A 621 -1.56 -32.85 -18.18
C LEU A 621 -1.29 -34.31 -17.81
N LYS A 622 -1.55 -34.71 -16.56
CA LYS A 622 -1.49 -36.12 -16.13
C LYS A 622 -2.62 -36.93 -16.77
N GLU A 623 -3.83 -36.38 -16.80
CA GLU A 623 -4.98 -36.98 -17.49
C GLU A 623 -4.71 -37.13 -19.00
N MET A 624 -3.99 -36.20 -19.62
CA MET A 624 -3.50 -36.30 -21.00
C MET A 624 -2.30 -37.26 -21.20
N GLY A 625 -1.84 -37.93 -20.14
CA GLY A 625 -0.79 -38.94 -20.19
C GLY A 625 0.62 -38.40 -20.42
N PHE A 626 0.91 -37.16 -20.00
CA PHE A 626 2.29 -36.64 -19.97
C PHE A 626 3.06 -37.21 -18.78
N ASN A 627 4.30 -37.66 -19.02
CA ASN A 627 5.19 -38.11 -17.95
C ASN A 627 5.79 -36.89 -17.21
N PRO A 628 5.53 -36.72 -15.89
CA PRO A 628 6.02 -35.60 -15.10
C PRO A 628 7.54 -35.42 -15.05
N SER A 629 8.29 -36.50 -15.35
CA SER A 629 9.75 -36.52 -15.31
C SER A 629 10.41 -36.03 -16.60
N THR A 630 9.63 -35.64 -17.61
CA THR A 630 10.16 -35.30 -18.94
C THR A 630 10.25 -33.79 -19.19
N ARG A 631 11.23 -33.37 -20.00
CA ARG A 631 11.34 -31.97 -20.46
C ARG A 631 10.06 -31.49 -21.17
N ASN A 632 9.36 -32.38 -21.87
CA ASN A 632 8.11 -32.05 -22.56
C ASN A 632 6.98 -31.69 -21.58
N PHE A 633 6.94 -32.30 -20.40
CA PHE A 633 5.97 -31.94 -19.35
C PHE A 633 6.21 -30.49 -18.87
N VAL A 634 7.46 -30.11 -18.63
CA VAL A 634 7.83 -28.74 -18.22
C VAL A 634 7.52 -27.71 -19.31
N GLU A 635 7.73 -28.05 -20.59
CA GLU A 635 7.39 -27.16 -21.72
C GLU A 635 5.86 -27.07 -21.97
N ALA A 636 5.09 -28.10 -21.61
CA ALA A 636 3.63 -28.09 -21.69
C ALA A 636 3.02 -27.22 -20.58
N LEU A 637 3.58 -27.26 -19.36
CA LEU A 637 3.16 -26.43 -18.22
C LEU A 637 3.30 -24.92 -18.48
N ARG A 638 4.17 -24.48 -19.41
CA ARG A 638 4.40 -23.06 -19.74
C ARG A 638 3.20 -22.33 -20.34
N GLN A 639 2.10 -23.03 -20.65
CA GLN A 639 1.15 -22.58 -21.65
C GLN A 639 -0.25 -22.34 -21.07
N SER A 640 -0.51 -21.10 -20.66
CA SER A 640 -1.70 -20.71 -19.89
C SER A 640 -3.02 -20.56 -20.68
N LYS A 641 -3.09 -20.99 -21.95
CA LYS A 641 -4.24 -20.76 -22.85
C LYS A 641 -4.48 -21.88 -23.88
N TRP A 642 -4.24 -23.13 -23.51
CA TRP A 642 -4.29 -24.25 -24.46
C TRP A 642 -5.72 -24.61 -24.91
N LYS A 643 -6.76 -24.43 -24.06
CA LYS A 643 -8.18 -24.70 -24.42
C LYS A 643 -8.64 -24.00 -25.71
N LYS A 644 -8.38 -22.69 -25.83
CA LYS A 644 -8.72 -21.93 -27.05
C LYS A 644 -7.98 -22.42 -28.31
N LYS A 645 -6.80 -23.01 -28.14
CA LYS A 645 -5.99 -23.52 -29.25
C LYS A 645 -6.48 -24.89 -29.69
N ILE A 646 -6.98 -25.70 -28.76
CA ILE A 646 -7.70 -26.94 -29.09
C ILE A 646 -8.91 -26.63 -29.96
N ASP A 647 -9.69 -25.60 -29.62
CA ASP A 647 -10.85 -25.20 -30.42
C ASP A 647 -10.45 -24.85 -31.87
N VAL A 648 -9.29 -24.20 -32.06
CA VAL A 648 -8.73 -23.94 -33.39
C VAL A 648 -8.38 -25.24 -34.11
N TYR A 649 -7.70 -26.20 -33.49
CA TYR A 649 -7.40 -27.47 -34.16
C TYR A 649 -8.68 -28.27 -34.48
N LYS A 650 -9.66 -28.26 -33.57
CA LYS A 650 -10.98 -28.89 -33.77
C LYS A 650 -11.73 -28.24 -34.95
N SER A 651 -11.62 -26.93 -35.16
CA SER A 651 -12.24 -26.27 -36.32
C SER A 651 -11.64 -26.69 -37.66
N TRP A 652 -10.43 -27.26 -37.66
CA TRP A 652 -9.78 -27.86 -38.84
C TRP A 652 -10.01 -29.38 -38.94
N GLY A 653 -10.92 -29.95 -38.14
CA GLY A 653 -11.31 -31.36 -38.22
C GLY A 653 -10.44 -32.33 -37.42
N TRP A 654 -9.56 -31.84 -36.54
CA TRP A 654 -8.80 -32.71 -35.65
C TRP A 654 -9.66 -33.23 -34.49
N THR A 655 -9.47 -34.51 -34.15
CA THR A 655 -10.01 -35.06 -32.90
C THR A 655 -9.19 -34.61 -31.70
N GLU A 656 -9.79 -34.67 -30.52
CA GLU A 656 -9.12 -34.27 -29.28
C GLU A 656 -7.92 -35.19 -28.96
N GLU A 657 -8.05 -36.48 -29.26
CA GLU A 657 -7.01 -37.49 -29.12
C GLU A 657 -5.82 -37.22 -30.03
N GLU A 658 -6.05 -36.88 -31.31
CA GLU A 658 -4.98 -36.53 -32.24
C GLU A 658 -4.23 -35.27 -31.81
N ILE A 659 -4.95 -34.28 -31.27
CA ILE A 659 -4.36 -33.07 -30.72
C ILE A 659 -3.47 -33.40 -29.52
N PHE A 660 -3.90 -34.29 -28.64
CA PHE A 660 -3.10 -34.70 -27.48
C PHE A 660 -1.87 -35.50 -27.87
N VAL A 661 -1.97 -36.43 -28.83
CA VAL A 661 -0.81 -37.16 -29.36
C VAL A 661 0.21 -36.19 -29.97
N MET A 662 -0.27 -35.23 -30.76
CA MET A 662 0.56 -34.18 -31.35
C MET A 662 1.24 -33.32 -30.27
N PHE A 663 0.48 -32.89 -29.27
CA PHE A 663 0.93 -32.04 -28.19
C PHE A 663 1.96 -32.75 -27.30
N LYS A 664 1.75 -34.03 -27.00
CA LYS A 664 2.70 -34.88 -26.26
C LYS A 664 4.04 -35.02 -26.99
N LYS A 665 3.99 -35.14 -28.32
CA LYS A 665 5.19 -35.25 -29.16
C LYS A 665 5.94 -33.93 -29.28
N TYR A 666 5.24 -32.80 -29.35
CA TYR A 666 5.86 -31.48 -29.50
C TYR A 666 5.04 -30.36 -28.85
N PRO A 667 5.23 -30.09 -27.54
CA PRO A 667 4.41 -29.12 -26.81
C PRO A 667 4.41 -27.71 -27.39
N ARG A 668 5.46 -27.33 -28.12
CA ARG A 668 5.59 -26.01 -28.76
C ARG A 668 4.57 -25.76 -29.88
N CYS A 669 3.88 -26.76 -30.41
CA CYS A 669 2.77 -26.52 -31.35
C CYS A 669 1.65 -25.69 -30.70
N MET A 670 1.49 -25.80 -29.38
CA MET A 670 0.56 -25.00 -28.60
C MET A 670 1.16 -23.66 -28.15
N ALA A 671 2.44 -23.37 -28.38
CA ALA A 671 3.06 -22.08 -28.00
C ALA A 671 2.77 -20.96 -29.01
N CYS A 672 2.30 -21.30 -30.21
CA CYS A 672 1.99 -20.35 -31.27
C CYS A 672 0.67 -19.59 -30.99
N SER A 673 0.50 -18.43 -31.65
CA SER A 673 -0.78 -17.72 -31.62
C SER A 673 -1.83 -18.48 -32.43
N GLU A 674 -3.11 -18.31 -32.09
CA GLU A 674 -4.24 -18.90 -32.82
C GLU A 674 -4.16 -18.53 -34.32
N LYS A 675 -3.88 -17.26 -34.63
CA LYS A 675 -3.66 -16.79 -36.01
C LYS A 675 -2.54 -17.53 -36.73
N LYS A 676 -1.41 -17.80 -36.06
CA LYS A 676 -0.28 -18.53 -36.64
C LYS A 676 -0.63 -20.00 -36.90
N ILE A 677 -1.37 -20.63 -35.99
CA ILE A 677 -1.85 -22.01 -36.17
C ILE A 677 -2.78 -22.08 -37.39
N SER A 678 -3.77 -21.18 -37.47
CA SER A 678 -4.68 -21.13 -38.62
C SER A 678 -3.96 -20.88 -39.94
N ALA A 679 -3.02 -19.93 -40.00
CA ALA A 679 -2.25 -19.65 -41.22
C ALA A 679 -1.38 -20.85 -41.66
N ALA A 680 -0.76 -21.55 -40.70
CA ALA A 680 0.00 -22.76 -41.01
C ALA A 680 -0.90 -23.93 -41.45
N MET A 681 -2.07 -24.08 -40.82
CA MET A 681 -3.06 -25.09 -41.19
C MET A 681 -3.63 -24.82 -42.59
N ASP A 682 -4.00 -23.59 -42.89
CA ASP A 682 -4.48 -23.15 -44.20
C ASP A 682 -3.47 -23.48 -45.30
N PHE A 683 -2.21 -23.06 -45.11
CA PHE A 683 -1.16 -23.35 -46.09
C PHE A 683 -0.94 -24.87 -46.29
N VAL A 684 -0.83 -25.63 -45.21
CA VAL A 684 -0.46 -27.06 -45.31
C VAL A 684 -1.63 -27.93 -45.78
N VAL A 685 -2.86 -27.60 -45.38
CA VAL A 685 -4.06 -28.37 -45.77
C VAL A 685 -4.58 -27.91 -47.12
N ASN A 686 -4.79 -26.61 -47.31
CA ASN A 686 -5.44 -26.08 -48.51
C ASN A 686 -4.46 -25.88 -49.67
N ASN A 687 -3.24 -25.38 -49.42
CA ASN A 687 -2.28 -25.13 -50.51
C ASN A 687 -1.48 -26.40 -50.86
N LEU A 688 -0.97 -27.12 -49.85
CA LEU A 688 -0.15 -28.32 -50.08
C LEU A 688 -0.95 -29.61 -50.20
N GLY A 689 -2.23 -29.62 -49.79
CA GLY A 689 -3.10 -30.80 -49.85
C GLY A 689 -2.69 -31.91 -48.88
N TRP A 690 -1.97 -31.62 -47.80
CA TRP A 690 -1.55 -32.65 -46.84
C TRP A 690 -2.68 -33.01 -45.87
N GLY A 691 -2.98 -34.30 -45.79
CA GLY A 691 -3.95 -34.81 -44.81
C GLY A 691 -3.48 -34.66 -43.36
N LEU A 692 -4.43 -34.52 -42.44
CA LEU A 692 -4.18 -34.29 -41.01
C LEU A 692 -3.28 -35.36 -40.38
N SER A 693 -3.39 -36.62 -40.82
CA SER A 693 -2.56 -37.74 -40.37
C SER A 693 -1.07 -37.58 -40.71
N VAL A 694 -0.75 -36.90 -41.82
CA VAL A 694 0.63 -36.55 -42.20
C VAL A 694 1.13 -35.42 -41.32
N ILE A 695 0.30 -34.40 -41.08
CA ILE A 695 0.63 -33.23 -40.25
C ILE A 695 0.90 -33.66 -38.79
N ALA A 696 0.08 -34.56 -38.24
CA ALA A 696 0.23 -35.10 -36.88
C ALA A 696 1.57 -35.82 -36.65
N LYS A 697 2.17 -36.39 -37.70
CA LYS A 697 3.50 -37.00 -37.62
C LYS A 697 4.61 -35.94 -37.50
N TYR A 698 4.37 -34.70 -37.92
CA TYR A 698 5.34 -33.61 -38.01
C TYR A 698 4.86 -32.30 -37.34
N PRO A 699 4.57 -32.31 -36.03
CA PRO A 699 4.05 -31.14 -35.30
C PRO A 699 5.04 -29.96 -35.20
N VAL A 700 6.29 -30.17 -35.57
CA VAL A 700 7.32 -29.12 -35.62
C VAL A 700 6.98 -28.01 -36.61
N LEU A 701 6.16 -28.29 -37.64
CA LEU A 701 5.74 -27.33 -38.67
C LEU A 701 5.17 -26.05 -38.05
N PHE A 702 4.33 -26.18 -37.02
CA PHE A 702 3.74 -25.03 -36.31
C PHE A 702 4.80 -24.14 -35.64
N GLY A 703 5.94 -24.71 -35.26
CA GLY A 703 7.06 -23.98 -34.66
C GLY A 703 7.92 -23.20 -35.67
N LEU A 704 7.84 -23.52 -36.96
CA LEU A 704 8.63 -22.87 -38.01
C LEU A 704 8.00 -21.51 -38.39
N ASN A 705 8.77 -20.68 -39.11
CA ASN A 705 8.28 -19.41 -39.64
C ASN A 705 7.67 -19.69 -41.03
N LEU A 706 6.39 -19.31 -41.22
CA LEU A 706 5.67 -19.58 -42.46
C LEU A 706 6.28 -18.81 -43.64
N GLU A 707 6.38 -17.48 -43.50
CA GLU A 707 6.89 -16.56 -44.52
C GLU A 707 8.39 -16.75 -44.81
N LYS A 708 9.22 -16.87 -43.76
CA LYS A 708 10.69 -16.89 -43.95
C LYS A 708 11.28 -18.27 -44.20
N ARG A 709 10.50 -19.35 -44.06
CA ARG A 709 11.04 -20.73 -44.13
C ARG A 709 10.15 -21.72 -44.85
N ILE A 710 8.84 -21.75 -44.60
CA ILE A 710 7.98 -22.74 -45.23
C ILE A 710 7.69 -22.33 -46.68
N ILE A 711 7.19 -21.12 -46.91
CA ILE A 711 6.82 -20.61 -48.25
C ILE A 711 8.03 -20.63 -49.22
N PRO A 712 9.22 -20.08 -48.87
CA PRO A 712 10.35 -20.08 -49.80
C PRO A 712 10.81 -21.47 -50.20
N ARG A 713 10.70 -22.44 -49.28
CA ARG A 713 11.08 -23.83 -49.53
C ARG A 713 10.03 -24.56 -50.35
N ASP A 714 8.74 -24.28 -50.13
CA ASP A 714 7.68 -24.82 -50.99
C ASP A 714 7.85 -24.32 -52.43
N SER A 715 8.06 -23.02 -52.64
CA SER A 715 8.27 -22.44 -53.98
C SER A 715 9.39 -23.14 -54.76
N VAL A 716 10.53 -23.40 -54.11
CA VAL A 716 11.64 -24.19 -54.70
C VAL A 716 11.19 -25.61 -55.06
N ILE A 717 10.53 -26.31 -54.13
CA ILE A 717 10.09 -27.69 -54.35
C ILE A 717 9.02 -27.78 -55.46
N GLN A 718 8.08 -26.85 -55.52
CA GLN A 718 7.08 -26.79 -56.60
C GLN A 718 7.73 -26.54 -57.95
N SER A 719 8.76 -25.68 -58.02
CA SER A 719 9.53 -25.46 -59.25
C SER A 719 10.28 -26.72 -59.69
N LEU A 720 10.88 -27.47 -58.76
CA LEU A 720 11.53 -28.73 -59.08
C LEU A 720 10.53 -29.80 -59.56
N LEU A 721 9.34 -29.85 -58.95
CA LEU A 721 8.26 -30.78 -59.35
C LEU A 721 7.74 -30.46 -60.75
N SER A 722 7.50 -29.18 -61.07
CA SER A 722 6.99 -28.77 -62.39
C SER A 722 8.00 -28.99 -63.51
N ARG A 723 9.30 -28.94 -63.19
CA ARG A 723 10.40 -29.27 -64.10
C ARG A 723 10.69 -30.78 -64.19
N GLY A 724 9.99 -31.63 -63.42
CA GLY A 724 10.21 -33.08 -63.39
C GLY A 724 11.55 -33.51 -62.77
N LEU A 725 12.24 -32.61 -62.05
CA LEU A 725 13.57 -32.85 -61.48
C LEU A 725 13.53 -33.64 -60.17
N ILE A 726 12.38 -33.66 -59.50
CA ILE A 726 12.13 -34.51 -58.33
C ILE A 726 10.75 -35.15 -58.44
N GLU A 727 10.59 -36.32 -57.81
CA GLU A 727 9.30 -37.01 -57.80
C GLU A 727 8.35 -36.46 -56.71
N LYS A 728 7.03 -36.45 -56.98
CA LYS A 728 6.01 -36.00 -56.01
C LYS A 728 6.08 -36.74 -54.66
N LYS A 729 6.45 -38.03 -54.67
CA LYS A 729 6.62 -38.84 -53.44
C LYS A 729 7.76 -38.35 -52.53
N SER A 730 8.71 -37.58 -53.07
CA SER A 730 9.83 -37.01 -52.32
C SER A 730 9.44 -35.75 -51.53
N TYR A 731 8.31 -35.11 -51.87
CA TYR A 731 7.83 -33.92 -51.19
C TYR A 731 7.17 -34.26 -49.85
N THR A 732 8.00 -34.33 -48.81
CA THR A 732 7.57 -34.65 -47.45
C THR A 732 7.82 -33.47 -46.50
N PRO A 733 7.07 -33.37 -45.38
CA PRO A 733 7.27 -32.35 -44.33
C PRO A 733 8.69 -32.20 -43.80
N ARG A 734 9.56 -33.21 -44.01
CA ARG A 734 10.96 -33.19 -43.59
C ARG A 734 11.76 -32.08 -44.24
N VAL A 735 11.40 -31.66 -45.45
CA VAL A 735 12.11 -30.63 -46.21
C VAL A 735 12.19 -29.30 -45.44
N PHE A 736 11.16 -28.98 -44.65
CA PHE A 736 11.11 -27.75 -43.86
C PHE A 736 11.97 -27.79 -42.59
N LYS A 737 12.36 -28.98 -42.13
CA LYS A 737 13.18 -29.18 -40.93
C LYS A 737 14.69 -29.05 -41.20
N LEU A 738 15.13 -29.26 -42.44
CA LEU A 738 16.54 -29.17 -42.82
C LEU A 738 17.13 -27.80 -42.46
N THR A 739 18.42 -27.72 -42.15
CA THR A 739 19.13 -26.44 -42.05
C THR A 739 19.10 -25.73 -43.40
N ASP A 740 19.40 -24.43 -43.43
CA ASP A 740 19.42 -23.68 -44.70
C ASP A 740 20.52 -24.25 -45.63
N GLU A 741 21.72 -24.52 -45.10
CA GLU A 741 22.82 -25.19 -45.82
C GLU A 741 22.38 -26.51 -46.45
N THR A 742 21.89 -27.45 -45.63
CA THR A 742 21.48 -28.78 -46.14
C THR A 742 20.29 -28.71 -47.10
N PHE A 743 19.40 -27.73 -46.94
CA PHE A 743 18.30 -27.53 -47.88
C PHE A 743 18.83 -27.03 -49.23
N LEU A 744 19.69 -26.02 -49.22
CA LEU A 744 20.28 -25.46 -50.44
C LEU A 744 21.12 -26.51 -51.18
N ASP A 745 21.97 -27.25 -50.47
CA ASP A 745 22.80 -28.28 -51.11
C ASP A 745 21.99 -29.39 -51.78
N LYS A 746 20.87 -29.77 -51.16
CA LYS A 746 20.06 -30.91 -51.61
C LYS A 746 18.96 -30.55 -52.61
N TYR A 747 18.48 -29.31 -52.61
CA TYR A 747 17.32 -28.89 -53.39
C TYR A 747 17.56 -27.65 -54.26
N VAL A 748 18.77 -27.09 -54.24
CA VAL A 748 19.10 -25.90 -55.03
C VAL A 748 20.42 -26.11 -55.78
N ASN A 749 21.53 -26.26 -55.05
CA ASN A 749 22.89 -26.29 -55.62
C ASN A 749 23.19 -27.54 -56.45
N CYS A 750 22.42 -28.62 -56.29
CA CYS A 750 22.61 -29.89 -57.00
C CYS A 750 21.90 -29.96 -58.36
N PHE A 751 21.21 -28.89 -58.79
CA PHE A 751 20.51 -28.83 -60.07
C PHE A 751 21.15 -27.77 -60.97
N GLU A 752 21.19 -28.02 -62.28
CA GLU A 752 21.77 -27.08 -63.26
C GLU A 752 21.08 -25.70 -63.25
N CYS A 753 19.84 -25.62 -62.75
CA CYS A 753 19.10 -24.36 -62.58
C CYS A 753 19.26 -23.71 -61.19
N ALA A 754 20.39 -23.92 -60.51
CA ALA A 754 20.62 -23.44 -59.14
C ALA A 754 20.41 -21.91 -59.00
N ASP A 755 20.87 -21.11 -59.97
CA ASP A 755 20.75 -19.65 -59.93
C ASP A 755 19.29 -19.16 -59.92
N ASP A 756 18.42 -19.82 -60.69
CA ASP A 756 16.99 -19.50 -60.72
C ASP A 756 16.30 -19.90 -59.42
N LEU A 757 16.67 -21.07 -58.87
CA LEU A 757 16.13 -21.57 -57.61
C LEU A 757 16.61 -20.73 -56.41
N LEU A 758 17.85 -20.23 -56.42
CA LEU A 758 18.36 -19.29 -55.43
C LEU A 758 17.61 -17.96 -55.48
N LYS A 759 17.40 -17.40 -56.68
CA LYS A 759 16.60 -16.18 -56.86
C LYS A 759 15.18 -16.37 -56.32
N LEU A 760 14.55 -17.50 -56.61
CA LEU A 760 13.22 -17.84 -56.10
C LEU A 760 13.20 -17.95 -54.57
N TYR A 761 14.19 -18.64 -53.99
CA TYR A 761 14.31 -18.84 -52.55
C TYR A 761 14.51 -17.52 -51.78
N TRP A 762 15.32 -16.60 -52.31
CA TRP A 762 15.58 -15.31 -51.67
C TRP A 762 14.50 -14.27 -51.95
N LYS A 763 13.81 -14.35 -53.10
CA LYS A 763 12.68 -13.46 -53.41
C LYS A 763 11.52 -13.65 -52.44
N GLU A 764 11.25 -14.89 -52.04
CA GLU A 764 10.14 -15.24 -51.15
C GLU A 764 10.47 -15.06 -49.66
N ARG A 765 11.75 -14.84 -49.29
CA ARG A 765 12.23 -14.79 -47.90
C ARG A 765 12.50 -13.36 -47.42
#